data_AF-B4NFJ3-F1
#
_entry.id   AF-B4NFJ3-F1
#
_cell.length_a   1.000
_cell.length_b   1.000
_cell.length_c   1.000
_cell.angle_alpha   90.00
_cell.angle_beta   90.00
_cell.angle_gamma   90.00
#
_symmetry.space_group_name_H-M   'P 1'
#
loop_
_entity.id
_entity.type
_entity.pdbx_description
1 polymer ?
#
loop_
_entity_poly.entity_id
_entity_poly.type
_entity_poly.pdbx_seq_one_letter_code
_entity_poly.pdbx_strand_id
1 'polypeptide(L)'
;MAISSGLNMAVISSLLVFIALSASFCSAGTFNTRPAFPAQSGQIQPSGGNSKQPARRIMNPAFANAGRTPGVEIWRIENFEPVPYPKNNYGKFYTGDSFIILNTIENPKDKKLSWDVHFWLGSETSTDEAGAAAILTVQLDDQLGGAPVQHREVQDHESQLFLGYFKNGVRYEQGGVGTGFKHVETNAQGEKRLFQVKGKRNVRVRQVNLSVSSMNKGDCFILDAGNDIYVYVGAQAKRVEKLKAISAANQIRDQDHNGRARVQIIDEFSTDADKQQFFDVLGSGTPDQVPEESTADEDAAFERTDAAAVTLYKVSDASGKLQVDTVAQKPLRQAMLDTKDCFILDTGSGIYVWVGRGATQKEKTDAMAKAQEFLSTKKYPAWTQIHRIVEGAESAPFKQYFDTWRDAGMAHTRLIRSALNMGSDDSFDVDEIDAVVEKLKKSGGRAIGFMPDHGQNSIKQITQYVSKADNGEVLRNTVDFEENLPLLGFGSYVLTYDYEANNGETGSIVYVWQGAKASAAVKVRAFEDALALAVEQNALLVRTTQGHEPRHFYKIFKGKLLASYTALPVTAQLFRIRGTVESDIHASEVPADSSSLASGDAFALVSAKSHKIYIWHGLGASNFEKQAAQERFAHYWDDAEIEVIDEGAEPDEFWDELNGEGQYNRSLVDDSAPLLEPRLFHCRLTRAGRAKVEEVAQYDQEDLDTDDVMLLDAGDEIYLWVGSGATAEENSKILDMAKRYIKLEPTSRTIDTVSIVRVAQGQEPRVFKRMFPAWNDDYWQSLPSYEDIKRQVLDANNEV
;
A
#
# COMPACT_ATOMS: atom_id res chain seq x y z
N MET A 1 -15.54 57.58 -27.87
CA MET A 1 -16.69 57.62 -26.93
C MET A 1 -16.24 56.83 -25.71
N ALA A 2 -15.91 57.36 -24.52
CA ALA A 2 -16.46 58.50 -23.75
C ALA A 2 -17.87 58.15 -23.17
N ILE A 3 -18.25 58.32 -21.88
CA ILE A 3 -17.58 58.81 -20.63
C ILE A 3 -18.15 57.98 -19.44
N SER A 4 -17.37 57.39 -18.52
CA SER A 4 -16.89 57.96 -17.23
C SER A 4 -16.05 56.91 -16.47
N SER A 5 -15.15 57.15 -15.50
CA SER A 5 -14.64 58.32 -14.71
C SER A 5 -15.17 58.52 -13.27
N GLY A 6 -14.32 58.20 -12.28
CA GLY A 6 -14.38 58.61 -10.87
C GLY A 6 -13.03 58.34 -10.20
N LEU A 7 -12.35 59.37 -9.68
CA LEU A 7 -10.90 59.39 -9.42
C LEU A 7 -10.54 59.87 -8.00
N ASN A 8 -9.30 59.56 -7.56
CA ASN A 8 -8.42 60.22 -6.54
C ASN A 8 -7.87 59.20 -5.51
N MET A 9 -6.56 59.01 -5.26
CA MET A 9 -5.42 59.93 -4.95
C MET A 9 -5.64 60.85 -3.73
N ALA A 10 -4.69 61.15 -2.84
CA ALA A 10 -3.35 60.62 -2.55
C ALA A 10 -2.78 61.30 -1.26
N VAL A 11 -2.05 60.56 -0.41
CA VAL A 11 -0.96 60.98 0.52
C VAL A 11 -1.18 62.13 1.54
N ILE A 12 -0.77 61.92 2.82
CA ILE A 12 0.17 62.75 3.64
C ILE A 12 0.09 62.39 5.14
N SER A 13 1.27 62.41 5.80
CA SER A 13 1.58 62.05 7.19
C SER A 13 1.02 62.96 8.29
N SER A 14 1.03 62.48 9.55
CA SER A 14 1.47 63.27 10.74
C SER A 14 1.80 62.38 11.95
N LEU A 15 2.57 62.93 12.90
CA LEU A 15 3.34 62.22 13.94
C LEU A 15 2.98 62.71 15.36
N LEU A 16 3.13 61.82 16.36
CA LEU A 16 3.35 62.10 17.81
C LEU A 16 2.33 62.93 18.63
N VAL A 17 2.09 62.50 19.89
CA VAL A 17 2.56 63.17 21.13
C VAL A 17 2.37 62.25 22.36
N PHE A 18 3.28 62.37 23.33
CA PHE A 18 3.40 61.61 24.59
C PHE A 18 3.07 62.52 25.80
N ILE A 19 2.20 62.10 26.74
CA ILE A 19 2.13 62.50 28.19
C ILE A 19 1.37 61.34 28.90
N ALA A 20 1.83 60.55 29.87
CA ALA A 20 2.58 60.72 31.13
C ALA A 20 1.69 60.96 32.39
N LEU A 21 2.18 60.50 33.56
CA LEU A 21 1.56 60.47 34.93
C LEU A 21 0.56 59.32 35.20
N SER A 22 0.49 58.69 36.38
CA SER A 22 1.46 58.57 37.50
C SER A 22 1.03 57.47 38.49
N ALA A 23 1.97 57.03 39.33
CA ALA A 23 1.90 55.87 40.22
C ALA A 23 0.91 55.91 41.42
N SER A 24 0.64 54.71 41.93
CA SER A 24 0.38 54.33 43.34
C SER A 24 -0.87 54.82 44.08
N PHE A 25 -1.62 53.86 44.64
CA PHE A 25 -1.80 53.78 46.10
C PHE A 25 -1.94 52.32 46.57
N CYS A 26 -1.36 52.02 47.74
CA CYS A 26 -1.38 50.70 48.36
C CYS A 26 -2.59 50.50 49.29
N SER A 27 -3.00 49.25 49.48
CA SER A 27 -3.54 48.78 50.77
C SER A 27 -3.12 47.33 51.01
N ALA A 28 -2.86 46.97 52.27
CA ALA A 28 -2.28 45.68 52.65
C ALA A 28 -3.13 44.95 53.71
N GLY A 29 -2.92 43.63 53.82
CA GLY A 29 -3.51 42.74 54.84
C GLY A 29 -4.34 41.60 54.23
N THR A 30 -4.31 40.36 54.73
CA THR A 30 -3.47 39.77 55.80
C THR A 30 -3.41 38.23 55.64
N PHE A 31 -2.56 37.57 56.42
CA PHE A 31 -2.19 36.13 56.35
C PHE A 31 -3.32 35.11 56.63
N ASN A 32 -3.23 33.92 55.99
CA ASN A 32 -2.99 32.63 56.70
C ASN A 32 -2.77 31.45 55.71
N THR A 33 -1.54 30.97 55.55
CA THR A 33 -0.98 29.71 56.14
C THR A 33 -1.59 28.37 55.68
N ARG A 34 -0.79 27.57 54.97
CA ARG A 34 -0.80 26.10 55.01
C ARG A 34 0.63 25.59 55.29
N PRO A 35 0.82 24.49 56.04
CA PRO A 35 2.13 24.10 56.57
C PRO A 35 2.98 23.32 55.56
N ALA A 36 4.30 23.51 55.67
CA ALA A 36 5.31 22.65 55.04
C ALA A 36 5.84 21.61 56.04
N PHE A 37 6.17 20.41 55.57
CA PHE A 37 6.97 19.43 56.32
C PHE A 37 8.45 19.52 55.90
N PRO A 38 9.40 19.26 56.82
CA PRO A 38 10.78 19.71 56.67
C PRO A 38 11.67 18.72 55.88
N ALA A 39 12.55 19.27 55.05
CA ALA A 39 13.71 18.55 54.55
C ALA A 39 14.76 18.43 55.66
N GLN A 40 15.24 17.22 55.95
CA GLN A 40 16.43 17.01 56.79
C GLN A 40 17.69 17.04 55.92
N SER A 41 18.57 17.99 56.21
CA SER A 41 19.91 18.09 55.63
C SER A 41 20.89 17.15 56.34
N GLY A 42 21.47 16.19 55.62
CA GLY A 42 22.61 15.40 56.08
C GLY A 42 23.80 15.58 55.14
N GLN A 43 24.79 16.37 55.55
CA GLN A 43 26.06 16.48 54.84
C GLN A 43 26.95 15.27 55.18
N ILE A 44 27.43 14.56 54.17
CA ILE A 44 28.63 13.71 54.26
C ILE A 44 29.53 14.04 53.06
N GLN A 45 30.78 14.42 53.36
CA GLN A 45 31.81 14.75 52.36
C GLN A 45 32.60 13.50 51.91
N PRO A 46 33.38 13.58 50.81
CA PRO A 46 33.58 12.43 49.92
C PRO A 46 34.73 11.49 50.29
N SER A 47 34.59 10.23 49.91
CA SER A 47 35.69 9.26 49.80
C SER A 47 35.76 8.73 48.37
N GLY A 48 36.86 8.98 47.66
CA GLY A 48 37.06 8.50 46.29
C GLY A 48 37.31 6.99 46.23
N GLY A 49 36.73 6.32 45.24
CA GLY A 49 36.93 4.91 44.94
C GLY A 49 36.55 4.63 43.48
N ASN A 50 37.55 4.47 42.62
CA ASN A 50 37.35 4.47 41.17
C ASN A 50 37.14 3.05 40.63
N SER A 51 35.88 2.65 40.41
CA SER A 51 35.55 1.47 39.59
C SER A 51 34.19 1.63 38.92
N LYS A 52 34.18 2.04 37.64
CA LYS A 52 32.98 1.97 36.80
C LYS A 52 32.65 0.49 36.50
N GLN A 53 31.84 -0.13 37.34
CA GLN A 53 31.04 -1.27 36.87
C GLN A 53 30.01 -0.73 35.85
N PRO A 54 29.76 -1.40 34.73
CA PRO A 54 28.65 -1.03 33.85
C PRO A 54 27.35 -1.14 34.64
N ALA A 55 26.46 -0.15 34.48
CA ALA A 55 25.16 -0.17 35.13
C ALA A 55 24.42 -1.45 34.75
N ARG A 56 24.04 -2.23 35.76
CA ARG A 56 23.33 -3.50 35.59
C ARG A 56 21.98 -3.20 34.93
N ARG A 57 21.83 -3.49 33.63
CA ARG A 57 20.55 -3.37 32.89
C ARG A 57 19.48 -4.06 33.72
N ILE A 58 18.50 -3.30 34.20
CA ILE A 58 17.36 -3.82 34.95
C ILE A 58 16.42 -4.43 33.91
N MET A 59 16.59 -5.73 33.67
CA MET A 59 15.68 -6.50 32.81
C MET A 59 14.38 -6.70 33.58
N ASN A 60 13.25 -6.21 33.04
CA ASN A 60 11.95 -6.49 33.64
C ASN A 60 11.70 -8.02 33.56
N PRO A 61 11.36 -8.70 34.68
CA PRO A 61 11.15 -10.15 34.67
C PRO A 61 10.10 -10.62 33.66
N ALA A 62 9.08 -9.80 33.36
CA ALA A 62 8.03 -10.13 32.42
C ALA A 62 8.52 -10.27 30.97
N PHE A 63 9.67 -9.68 30.63
CA PHE A 63 10.26 -9.73 29.28
C PHE A 63 11.37 -10.79 29.14
N ALA A 64 11.71 -11.54 30.19
CA ALA A 64 12.90 -12.41 30.21
C ALA A 64 13.03 -13.40 29.03
N ASN A 65 11.89 -13.84 28.47
CA ASN A 65 11.82 -14.77 27.33
C ASN A 65 11.18 -14.17 26.07
N ALA A 66 10.85 -12.87 26.09
CA ALA A 66 10.19 -12.19 24.98
C ALA A 66 11.02 -12.28 23.68
N GLY A 67 10.35 -12.43 22.55
CA GLY A 67 10.95 -12.36 21.21
C GLY A 67 11.75 -13.59 20.79
N ARG A 68 11.70 -14.70 21.53
CA ARG A 68 12.53 -15.90 21.28
C ARG A 68 11.92 -16.92 20.32
N THR A 69 10.62 -16.85 20.06
CA THR A 69 9.88 -17.81 19.22
C THR A 69 8.88 -17.05 18.34
N PRO A 70 8.64 -17.48 17.09
CA PRO A 70 7.68 -16.82 16.21
C PRO A 70 6.26 -16.75 16.78
N GLY A 71 5.56 -15.67 16.46
CA GLY A 71 4.21 -15.39 16.92
C GLY A 71 4.11 -14.12 17.79
N VAL A 72 2.92 -13.91 18.35
CA VAL A 72 2.56 -12.70 19.09
C VAL A 72 2.63 -12.95 20.60
N GLU A 73 3.20 -11.98 21.32
CA GLU A 73 3.20 -11.89 22.78
C GLU A 73 2.58 -10.54 23.20
N ILE A 74 1.73 -10.54 24.24
CA ILE A 74 1.02 -9.33 24.70
C ILE A 74 1.22 -9.16 26.21
N TRP A 75 1.43 -7.92 26.65
CA TRP A 75 1.44 -7.50 28.04
C TRP A 75 0.46 -6.32 28.23
N ARG A 76 -0.30 -6.36 29.32
CA ARG A 76 -1.13 -5.23 29.78
C ARG A 76 -0.32 -4.41 30.78
N ILE A 77 -0.40 -3.09 30.72
CA ILE A 77 0.23 -2.24 31.74
C ILE A 77 -0.68 -2.18 32.96
N GLU A 78 -0.20 -2.68 34.10
CA GLU A 78 -0.93 -2.61 35.36
C GLU A 78 -0.06 -1.97 36.44
N ASN A 79 -0.45 -0.80 36.96
CA ASN A 79 0.31 -0.06 37.98
C ASN A 79 1.77 0.23 37.55
N PHE A 80 1.96 0.59 36.28
CA PHE A 80 3.25 0.88 35.63
C PHE A 80 4.20 -0.32 35.39
N GLU A 81 3.73 -1.54 35.61
CA GLU A 81 4.47 -2.78 35.29
C GLU A 81 3.81 -3.55 34.13
N PRO A 82 4.58 -4.23 33.25
CA PRO A 82 4.05 -5.05 32.18
C PRO A 82 3.64 -6.43 32.71
N VAL A 83 2.34 -6.73 32.70
CA VAL A 83 1.78 -8.02 33.13
C VAL A 83 1.47 -8.87 31.89
N PRO A 84 1.99 -10.11 31.77
CA PRO A 84 1.69 -10.99 30.63
C PRO A 84 0.19 -11.22 30.47
N TYR A 85 -0.34 -10.91 29.29
CA TYR A 85 -1.77 -11.01 29.01
C TYR A 85 -2.13 -12.45 28.62
N PRO A 86 -3.19 -13.06 29.17
CA PRO A 86 -3.57 -14.43 28.83
C PRO A 86 -3.93 -14.61 27.35
N LYS A 87 -3.42 -15.67 26.73
CA LYS A 87 -3.61 -15.96 25.30
C LYS A 87 -5.08 -16.04 24.86
N ASN A 88 -5.96 -16.52 25.75
CA ASN A 88 -7.40 -16.58 25.48
C ASN A 88 -8.04 -15.18 25.30
N ASN A 89 -7.39 -14.11 25.78
CA ASN A 89 -7.88 -12.74 25.68
C ASN A 89 -7.19 -11.94 24.56
N TYR A 90 -6.35 -12.55 23.72
CA TYR A 90 -5.71 -11.84 22.61
C TYR A 90 -6.77 -11.28 21.66
N GLY A 91 -6.64 -10.00 21.31
CA GLY A 91 -7.64 -9.24 20.56
C GLY A 91 -8.68 -8.51 21.43
N LYS A 92 -8.76 -8.78 22.74
CA LYS A 92 -9.61 -8.05 23.70
C LYS A 92 -8.80 -6.96 24.41
N PHE A 93 -9.11 -5.69 24.15
CA PHE A 93 -8.43 -4.54 24.76
C PHE A 93 -9.40 -3.72 25.62
N TYR A 94 -8.90 -3.17 26.71
CA TYR A 94 -9.65 -2.33 27.63
C TYR A 94 -9.42 -0.85 27.30
N THR A 95 -10.51 -0.10 27.13
CA THR A 95 -10.52 1.30 26.68
C THR A 95 -9.74 2.23 27.64
N GLY A 96 -9.72 1.91 28.94
CA GLY A 96 -8.98 2.64 29.97
C GLY A 96 -7.51 2.27 30.13
N ASP A 97 -6.96 1.35 29.34
CA ASP A 97 -5.63 0.76 29.57
C ASP A 97 -4.65 1.00 28.41
N SER A 98 -3.37 0.74 28.70
CA SER A 98 -2.30 0.66 27.70
C SER A 98 -1.72 -0.76 27.64
N PHE A 99 -1.28 -1.17 26.45
CA PHE A 99 -0.75 -2.53 26.20
C PHE A 99 0.56 -2.47 25.40
N ILE A 100 1.39 -3.51 25.53
CA ILE A 100 2.57 -3.76 24.70
C ILE A 100 2.34 -5.07 23.95
N ILE A 101 2.57 -5.07 22.65
CA ILE A 101 2.40 -6.22 21.76
C ILE A 101 3.73 -6.42 21.02
N LEU A 102 4.32 -7.61 21.09
CA LEU A 102 5.51 -7.99 20.34
C LEU A 102 5.13 -9.07 19.34
N ASN A 103 5.32 -8.80 18.06
CA ASN A 103 5.22 -9.78 16.99
C ASN A 103 6.63 -10.24 16.59
N THR A 104 6.88 -11.55 16.65
CA THR A 104 8.16 -12.16 16.25
C THR A 104 7.98 -12.93 14.95
N ILE A 105 8.75 -12.55 13.93
CA ILE A 105 8.72 -13.16 12.59
C ILE A 105 10.04 -13.91 12.38
N GLU A 106 9.97 -15.19 12.02
CA GLU A 106 11.13 -15.94 11.52
C GLU A 106 11.17 -15.86 10.00
N ASN A 107 12.31 -15.43 9.43
CA ASN A 107 12.57 -15.58 8.02
C ASN A 107 12.75 -17.07 7.67
N PRO A 108 11.92 -17.66 6.79
CA PRO A 108 11.97 -19.09 6.50
C PRO A 108 13.32 -19.62 6.00
N LYS A 109 14.12 -18.75 5.35
CA LYS A 109 15.38 -19.14 4.68
C LYS A 109 16.59 -19.22 5.60
N ASP A 110 16.85 -18.16 6.38
CA ASP A 110 18.06 -18.02 7.20
C ASP A 110 17.79 -18.28 8.70
N LYS A 111 16.52 -18.50 9.09
CA LYS A 111 16.06 -18.66 10.47
C LYS A 111 16.38 -17.47 11.37
N LYS A 112 16.61 -16.29 10.78
CA LYS A 112 16.78 -15.04 11.51
C LYS A 112 15.42 -14.53 11.98
N LEU A 113 15.38 -14.07 13.22
CA LEU A 113 14.22 -13.41 13.80
C LEU A 113 14.25 -11.90 13.50
N SER A 114 13.07 -11.35 13.25
CA SER A 114 12.77 -9.92 13.20
C SER A 114 11.54 -9.63 14.06
N TRP A 115 11.39 -8.38 14.50
CA TRP A 115 10.42 -8.02 15.53
C TRP A 115 9.71 -6.70 15.20
N ASP A 116 8.39 -6.69 15.32
CA ASP A 116 7.58 -5.48 15.41
C ASP A 116 7.11 -5.35 16.86
N VAL A 117 7.33 -4.19 17.50
CA VAL A 117 6.85 -3.91 18.86
C VAL A 117 5.90 -2.72 18.85
N HIS A 118 4.67 -2.94 19.31
CA HIS A 118 3.61 -1.96 19.35
C HIS A 118 3.32 -1.61 20.81
N PHE A 119 3.08 -0.33 21.08
CA PHE A 119 2.37 0.08 22.27
C PHE A 119 1.01 0.65 21.86
N TRP A 120 -0.05 0.04 22.37
CA TRP A 120 -1.43 0.42 22.09
C TRP A 120 -1.98 1.24 23.25
N LEU A 121 -2.62 2.36 22.92
CA LEU A 121 -3.17 3.32 23.87
C LEU A 121 -4.69 3.37 23.73
N GLY A 122 -5.40 2.96 24.79
CA GLY A 122 -6.86 3.09 24.87
C GLY A 122 -7.30 4.55 24.93
N SER A 123 -8.50 4.84 24.43
CA SER A 123 -9.00 6.22 24.34
C SER A 123 -9.29 6.88 25.71
N GLU A 124 -9.40 6.08 26.78
CA GLU A 124 -9.55 6.53 28.16
C GLU A 124 -8.30 6.27 29.02
N THR A 125 -7.18 5.82 28.43
CA THR A 125 -5.99 5.47 29.22
C THR A 125 -5.32 6.68 29.87
N SER A 126 -4.80 6.49 31.09
CA SER A 126 -4.16 7.58 31.82
C SER A 126 -2.83 8.01 31.19
N THR A 127 -2.47 9.28 31.34
CA THR A 127 -1.20 9.82 30.81
C THR A 127 0.02 9.09 31.39
N ASP A 128 -0.07 8.65 32.65
CA ASP A 128 1.03 7.94 33.31
C ASP A 128 1.16 6.48 32.81
N GLU A 129 0.04 5.79 32.53
CA GLU A 129 0.06 4.44 31.93
C GLU A 129 0.53 4.46 30.47
N ALA A 130 0.09 5.45 29.68
CA ALA A 130 0.59 5.67 28.33
C ALA A 130 2.10 5.96 28.32
N GLY A 131 2.57 6.77 29.28
CA GLY A 131 3.99 7.04 29.50
C GLY A 131 4.77 5.78 29.88
N ALA A 132 4.23 4.95 30.78
CA ALA A 132 4.84 3.68 31.16
C ALA A 132 4.91 2.68 30.00
N ALA A 133 3.86 2.57 29.17
CA ALA A 133 3.85 1.71 27.99
C ALA A 133 4.96 2.08 26.99
N ALA A 134 5.16 3.39 26.75
CA ALA A 134 6.23 3.88 25.89
C ALA A 134 7.63 3.59 26.49
N ILE A 135 7.84 3.83 27.78
CA ILE A 135 9.12 3.57 28.46
C ILE A 135 9.46 2.07 28.46
N LEU A 136 8.49 1.21 28.78
CA LEU A 136 8.67 -0.24 28.82
C LEU A 136 8.90 -0.83 27.41
N THR A 137 8.30 -0.24 26.37
CA THR A 137 8.58 -0.60 24.97
C THR A 137 10.03 -0.31 24.59
N VAL A 138 10.58 0.84 25.02
CA VAL A 138 12.01 1.15 24.80
C VAL A 138 12.91 0.17 25.57
N GLN A 139 12.52 -0.28 26.77
CA GLN A 139 13.28 -1.30 27.51
C GLN A 139 13.27 -2.67 26.80
N LEU A 140 12.15 -3.05 26.19
CA LEU A 140 12.01 -4.28 25.41
C LEU A 140 12.83 -4.21 24.11
N ASP A 141 12.82 -3.07 23.41
CA ASP A 141 13.69 -2.80 22.25
C ASP A 141 15.18 -2.93 22.63
N ASP A 142 15.60 -2.29 23.71
CA ASP A 142 16.97 -2.35 24.24
C ASP A 142 17.40 -3.79 24.60
N GLN A 143 16.46 -4.62 25.09
CA GLN A 143 16.69 -6.03 25.39
C GLN A 143 16.88 -6.87 24.12
N LEU A 144 16.13 -6.58 23.07
CA LEU A 144 16.25 -7.18 21.73
C LEU A 144 17.36 -6.53 20.87
N GLY A 145 18.21 -5.72 21.49
CA GLY A 145 19.42 -5.16 20.87
C GLY A 145 19.19 -3.90 20.02
N GLY A 146 18.03 -3.24 20.14
CA GLY A 146 17.67 -2.10 19.30
C GLY A 146 17.26 -2.49 17.87
N ALA A 147 16.91 -3.76 17.66
CA ALA A 147 16.52 -4.31 16.36
C ALA A 147 15.01 -4.20 16.03
N PRO A 148 14.07 -4.28 17.00
CA PRO A 148 12.65 -4.07 16.72
C PRO A 148 12.28 -2.75 16.03
N VAL A 149 11.33 -2.84 15.10
CA VAL A 149 10.57 -1.66 14.61
C VAL A 149 9.54 -1.30 15.68
N GLN A 150 9.47 -0.03 16.10
CA GLN A 150 8.51 0.39 17.12
C GLN A 150 7.29 1.11 16.50
N HIS A 151 6.10 0.80 17.00
CA HIS A 151 4.83 1.30 16.50
C HIS A 151 4.02 1.94 17.64
N ARG A 152 3.57 3.19 17.45
CA ARG A 152 2.58 3.82 18.33
C ARG A 152 1.19 3.58 17.77
N GLU A 153 0.40 2.78 18.47
CA GLU A 153 -0.99 2.48 18.12
C GLU A 153 -1.95 3.22 19.05
N VAL A 154 -3.04 3.76 18.51
CA VAL A 154 -4.09 4.44 19.27
C VAL A 154 -5.41 3.81 18.91
N GLN A 155 -6.27 3.57 19.91
CA GLN A 155 -7.60 3.01 19.72
C GLN A 155 -8.35 3.66 18.54
N ASP A 156 -9.01 2.84 17.74
CA ASP A 156 -9.75 3.19 16.51
C ASP A 156 -8.90 3.73 15.35
N HIS A 157 -7.62 4.03 15.57
CA HIS A 157 -6.67 4.55 14.58
C HIS A 157 -5.41 3.67 14.43
N GLU A 158 -5.52 2.37 14.74
CA GLU A 158 -4.40 1.44 14.66
C GLU A 158 -3.92 1.18 13.22
N SER A 159 -2.64 0.84 13.09
CA SER A 159 -2.02 0.47 11.83
C SER A 159 -2.60 -0.83 11.26
N GLN A 160 -2.57 -0.94 9.93
CA GLN A 160 -2.98 -2.16 9.22
C GLN A 160 -2.18 -3.40 9.65
N LEU A 161 -0.91 -3.19 10.02
CA LEU A 161 -0.02 -4.23 10.54
C LEU A 161 -0.51 -4.77 11.90
N PHE A 162 -0.79 -3.88 12.86
CA PHE A 162 -1.31 -4.26 14.17
C PHE A 162 -2.63 -5.02 14.07
N LEU A 163 -3.55 -4.53 13.23
CA LEU A 163 -4.87 -5.15 13.05
C LEU A 163 -4.78 -6.53 12.36
N GLY A 164 -3.80 -6.73 11.48
CA GLY A 164 -3.53 -8.01 10.80
C GLY A 164 -3.18 -9.16 11.75
N TYR A 165 -2.64 -8.87 12.93
CA TYR A 165 -2.35 -9.88 13.96
C TYR A 165 -3.62 -10.51 14.56
N PHE A 166 -4.75 -9.80 14.51
CA PHE A 166 -6.01 -10.20 15.10
C PHE A 166 -6.99 -10.61 14.00
N LYS A 167 -6.73 -11.76 13.36
CA LYS A 167 -7.52 -12.27 12.21
C LYS A 167 -9.03 -12.40 12.50
N ASN A 168 -9.47 -12.49 13.76
CA ASN A 168 -10.89 -12.50 14.15
C ASN A 168 -11.49 -11.11 14.44
N GLY A 169 -10.71 -10.05 14.27
CA GLY A 169 -11.05 -8.69 14.66
C GLY A 169 -10.55 -8.31 16.05
N VAL A 170 -10.71 -7.04 16.39
CA VAL A 170 -10.33 -6.44 17.68
C VAL A 170 -11.58 -6.07 18.47
N ARG A 171 -11.65 -6.48 19.74
CA ARG A 171 -12.75 -6.19 20.68
C ARG A 171 -12.32 -5.13 21.69
N TYR A 172 -13.06 -4.03 21.78
CA TYR A 172 -12.85 -3.01 22.81
C TYR A 172 -13.90 -3.16 23.92
N GLU A 173 -13.43 -3.30 25.14
CA GLU A 173 -14.24 -3.36 26.37
C GLU A 173 -14.13 -2.05 27.15
N GLN A 174 -15.16 -1.75 27.94
CA GLN A 174 -15.18 -0.57 28.80
C GLN A 174 -14.41 -0.80 30.11
N GLY A 175 -13.87 0.28 30.68
CA GLY A 175 -13.08 0.26 31.92
C GLY A 175 -11.60 -0.13 31.73
N GLY A 176 -10.93 -0.44 32.83
CA GLY A 176 -9.49 -0.74 32.88
C GLY A 176 -8.96 -0.99 34.30
N VAL A 177 -7.64 -1.00 34.48
CA VAL A 177 -6.96 -1.18 35.77
C VAL A 177 -7.33 -0.05 36.73
N GLY A 178 -7.37 1.19 36.23
CA GLY A 178 -7.75 2.37 37.01
C GLY A 178 -9.19 2.35 37.56
N THR A 179 -10.10 1.62 36.92
CA THR A 179 -11.49 1.41 37.41
C THR A 179 -11.67 0.11 38.19
N GLY A 180 -10.59 -0.65 38.43
CA GLY A 180 -10.58 -1.83 39.29
C GLY A 180 -10.66 -3.19 38.56
N PHE A 181 -10.73 -3.21 37.23
CA PHE A 181 -10.86 -4.45 36.44
C PHE A 181 -9.51 -5.17 36.32
N LYS A 182 -9.11 -5.89 37.37
CA LYS A 182 -7.82 -6.62 37.48
C LYS A 182 -7.82 -8.04 36.91
N HIS A 183 -8.52 -8.23 35.78
CA HIS A 183 -8.66 -9.51 35.05
C HIS A 183 -9.71 -10.50 35.64
N VAL A 184 -10.82 -10.66 34.90
CA VAL A 184 -11.95 -11.59 35.11
C VAL A 184 -12.63 -11.55 36.49
N GLU A 185 -13.76 -10.83 36.54
CA GLU A 185 -14.98 -11.46 37.04
C GLU A 185 -15.88 -11.73 35.83
N THR A 186 -16.52 -12.90 35.77
CA THR A 186 -17.67 -13.13 34.88
C THR A 186 -18.72 -12.07 35.16
N ASN A 187 -19.31 -11.49 34.10
CA ASN A 187 -20.32 -10.41 34.18
C ASN A 187 -21.28 -10.62 35.36
N ALA A 188 -21.62 -9.52 36.07
CA ALA A 188 -22.58 -9.58 37.16
C ALA A 188 -23.86 -10.29 36.68
N GLN A 189 -24.34 -11.27 37.43
CA GLN A 189 -25.29 -12.27 36.95
C GLN A 189 -26.60 -11.63 36.42
N GLY A 190 -26.72 -11.50 35.09
CA GLY A 190 -27.84 -10.85 34.41
C GLY A 190 -27.53 -9.53 33.69
N GLU A 191 -26.29 -9.04 33.72
CA GLU A 191 -25.85 -7.88 32.92
C GLU A 191 -25.83 -8.22 31.42
N LYS A 192 -26.50 -7.38 30.63
CA LYS A 192 -26.58 -7.50 29.16
C LYS A 192 -25.59 -6.53 28.52
N ARG A 193 -25.03 -6.91 27.36
CA ARG A 193 -24.15 -6.03 26.57
C ARG A 193 -24.50 -6.14 25.10
N LEU A 194 -24.61 -5.00 24.40
CA LEU A 194 -24.72 -4.96 22.94
C LEU A 194 -23.36 -4.60 22.36
N PHE A 195 -22.91 -5.36 21.36
CA PHE A 195 -21.71 -5.08 20.59
C PHE A 195 -22.09 -4.83 19.14
N GLN A 196 -21.53 -3.78 18.54
CA GLN A 196 -21.54 -3.54 17.11
C GLN A 196 -20.34 -4.24 16.49
N VAL A 197 -20.58 -5.07 15.48
CA VAL A 197 -19.56 -5.69 14.64
C VAL A 197 -19.52 -4.92 13.33
N LYS A 198 -18.50 -4.07 13.18
CA LYS A 198 -18.36 -3.17 12.03
C LYS A 198 -16.97 -3.25 11.42
N GLY A 199 -16.91 -3.15 10.09
CA GLY A 199 -15.68 -3.06 9.32
C GLY A 199 -15.54 -4.25 8.40
N LYS A 200 -14.99 -4.01 7.20
CA LYS A 200 -14.88 -5.03 6.16
C LYS A 200 -13.74 -6.03 6.44
N ARG A 201 -12.49 -5.57 6.44
CA ARG A 201 -11.32 -6.45 6.65
C ARG A 201 -10.84 -6.48 8.10
N ASN A 202 -10.59 -5.32 8.70
CA ASN A 202 -10.22 -5.20 10.11
C ASN A 202 -11.47 -4.99 10.95
N VAL A 203 -12.21 -6.06 11.17
CA VAL A 203 -13.47 -6.01 11.90
C VAL A 203 -13.22 -5.57 13.34
N ARG A 204 -14.00 -4.60 13.82
CA ARG A 204 -13.99 -4.15 15.21
C ARG A 204 -15.30 -4.52 15.88
N VAL A 205 -15.18 -5.04 17.09
CA VAL A 205 -16.30 -5.42 17.97
C VAL A 205 -16.33 -4.38 19.09
N ARG A 206 -17.16 -3.36 18.92
CA ARG A 206 -17.28 -2.23 19.87
C ARG A 206 -18.49 -2.43 20.76
N GLN A 207 -18.35 -2.31 22.08
CA GLN A 207 -19.51 -2.24 22.97
C GLN A 207 -20.28 -0.93 22.70
N VAL A 208 -21.60 -1.03 22.52
CA VAL A 208 -22.51 0.09 22.26
C VAL A 208 -23.66 0.09 23.27
N ASN A 209 -24.47 1.16 23.30
CA ASN A 209 -25.62 1.24 24.20
C ASN A 209 -26.65 0.15 23.89
N LEU A 210 -27.31 -0.40 24.92
CA LEU A 210 -28.42 -1.34 24.82
C LEU A 210 -29.68 -0.65 24.25
N SER A 211 -29.67 -0.32 22.96
CA SER A 211 -30.82 0.31 22.29
C SER A 211 -30.82 0.05 20.79
N VAL A 212 -32.02 -0.09 20.21
CA VAL A 212 -32.23 -0.11 18.75
C VAL A 212 -31.62 1.12 18.05
N SER A 213 -31.51 2.26 18.76
CA SER A 213 -30.89 3.49 18.24
C SER A 213 -29.38 3.38 18.01
N SER A 214 -28.71 2.38 18.60
CA SER A 214 -27.30 2.06 18.36
C SER A 214 -27.11 0.95 17.31
N MET A 215 -28.21 0.43 16.75
CA MET A 215 -28.19 -0.55 15.66
C MET A 215 -28.31 0.14 14.30
N ASN A 216 -28.04 -0.61 13.22
CA ASN A 216 -28.43 -0.23 11.87
C ASN A 216 -28.55 -1.46 10.96
N LYS A 217 -29.07 -1.30 9.73
CA LYS A 217 -29.26 -2.41 8.78
C LYS A 217 -28.00 -2.83 8.00
N GLY A 218 -26.91 -2.07 8.05
CA GLY A 218 -25.65 -2.37 7.36
C GLY A 218 -24.67 -3.21 8.18
N ASP A 219 -24.67 -3.06 9.49
CA ASP A 219 -23.74 -3.78 10.38
C ASP A 219 -24.37 -5.06 10.98
N CYS A 220 -23.53 -5.90 11.61
CA CYS A 220 -23.99 -6.99 12.48
C CYS A 220 -23.89 -6.58 13.96
N PHE A 221 -24.73 -7.17 14.82
CA PHE A 221 -24.76 -6.86 16.25
C PHE A 221 -24.78 -8.14 17.09
N ILE A 222 -24.07 -8.14 18.22
CA ILE A 222 -24.06 -9.25 19.18
C ILE A 222 -24.65 -8.77 20.49
N LEU A 223 -25.77 -9.34 20.91
CA LEU A 223 -26.38 -9.11 22.21
C LEU A 223 -26.02 -10.27 23.14
N ASP A 224 -25.08 -10.02 24.04
CA ASP A 224 -24.75 -10.91 25.15
C ASP A 224 -25.81 -10.74 26.24
N ALA A 225 -26.57 -11.80 26.51
CA ALA A 225 -27.56 -11.87 27.58
C ALA A 225 -27.27 -13.00 28.58
N GLY A 226 -25.99 -13.38 28.73
CA GLY A 226 -25.56 -14.44 29.65
C GLY A 226 -25.62 -15.82 29.01
N ASN A 227 -26.63 -16.62 29.37
CA ASN A 227 -26.77 -17.99 28.84
C ASN A 227 -27.16 -18.05 27.36
N ASP A 228 -27.66 -16.95 26.81
CA ASP A 228 -28.01 -16.82 25.40
C ASP A 228 -27.33 -15.57 24.83
N ILE A 229 -26.66 -15.76 23.68
CA ILE A 229 -25.97 -14.72 22.91
C ILE A 229 -26.68 -14.65 21.57
N TYR A 230 -27.17 -13.47 21.18
CA TYR A 230 -27.87 -13.29 19.92
C TYR A 230 -27.00 -12.55 18.91
N VAL A 231 -26.88 -13.08 17.69
CA VAL A 231 -26.23 -12.43 16.54
C VAL A 231 -27.32 -11.90 15.63
N TYR A 232 -27.56 -10.60 15.67
CA TYR A 232 -28.45 -9.91 14.75
C TYR A 232 -27.69 -9.52 13.48
N VAL A 233 -28.18 -9.99 12.33
CA VAL A 233 -27.59 -9.73 11.01
C VAL A 233 -28.40 -8.65 10.30
N GLY A 234 -27.76 -7.50 10.05
CA GLY A 234 -28.34 -6.43 9.24
C GLY A 234 -28.67 -6.92 7.82
N ALA A 235 -29.80 -6.47 7.28
CA ALA A 235 -30.28 -6.86 5.95
C ALA A 235 -29.35 -6.45 4.79
N GLN A 236 -28.44 -5.50 5.02
CA GLN A 236 -27.45 -5.01 4.05
C GLN A 236 -26.01 -5.43 4.42
N ALA A 237 -25.81 -6.23 5.47
CA ALA A 237 -24.47 -6.63 5.94
C ALA A 237 -23.73 -7.52 4.93
N LYS A 238 -22.41 -7.31 4.77
CA LYS A 238 -21.58 -8.09 3.84
C LYS A 238 -21.28 -9.50 4.36
N ARG A 239 -20.83 -10.39 3.47
CA ARG A 239 -20.49 -11.78 3.82
C ARG A 239 -19.44 -11.83 4.93
N VAL A 240 -18.38 -11.02 4.83
CA VAL A 240 -17.29 -11.00 5.82
C VAL A 240 -17.80 -10.57 7.20
N GLU A 241 -18.65 -9.55 7.28
CA GLU A 241 -19.23 -9.07 8.54
C GLU A 241 -20.11 -10.14 9.20
N LYS A 242 -20.94 -10.84 8.42
CA LYS A 242 -21.75 -11.98 8.91
C LYS A 242 -20.88 -13.08 9.52
N LEU A 243 -19.80 -13.49 8.82
CA LEU A 243 -18.89 -14.54 9.30
C LEU A 243 -18.11 -14.11 10.56
N LYS A 244 -17.64 -12.86 10.59
CA LYS A 244 -16.88 -12.33 11.73
C LYS A 244 -17.77 -12.07 12.94
N ALA A 245 -19.04 -11.70 12.76
CA ALA A 245 -20.00 -11.59 13.85
C ALA A 245 -20.28 -12.95 14.52
N ILE A 246 -20.41 -14.02 13.73
CA ILE A 246 -20.53 -15.38 14.27
C ILE A 246 -19.24 -15.79 15.01
N SER A 247 -18.06 -15.52 14.43
CA SER A 247 -16.77 -15.79 15.09
C SER A 247 -16.65 -15.06 16.43
N ALA A 248 -16.96 -13.76 16.47
CA ALA A 248 -16.93 -12.95 17.67
C ALA A 248 -17.97 -13.39 18.73
N ALA A 249 -19.15 -13.85 18.31
CA ALA A 249 -20.15 -14.39 19.24
C ALA A 249 -19.69 -15.72 19.88
N ASN A 250 -19.06 -16.61 19.09
CA ASN A 250 -18.41 -17.81 19.62
C ASN A 250 -17.23 -17.45 20.54
N GLN A 251 -16.46 -16.40 20.24
CA GLN A 251 -15.43 -15.91 21.17
C GLN A 251 -16.02 -15.38 22.48
N ILE A 252 -17.14 -14.65 22.47
CA ILE A 252 -17.82 -14.22 23.69
C ILE A 252 -18.33 -15.44 24.48
N ARG A 253 -18.92 -16.43 23.81
CA ARG A 253 -19.30 -17.72 24.42
C ARG A 253 -18.11 -18.38 25.12
N ASP A 254 -16.96 -18.48 24.45
CA ASP A 254 -15.82 -19.26 24.92
C ASP A 254 -14.97 -18.50 25.94
N GLN A 255 -14.71 -17.20 25.73
CA GLN A 255 -13.88 -16.34 26.60
C GLN A 255 -14.64 -15.85 27.83
N ASP A 256 -15.88 -15.35 27.65
CA ASP A 256 -16.61 -14.67 28.73
C ASP A 256 -17.54 -15.66 29.47
N HIS A 257 -18.11 -16.67 28.78
CA HIS A 257 -19.06 -17.65 29.35
C HIS A 257 -18.52 -19.08 29.55
N ASN A 258 -17.26 -19.33 29.17
CA ASN A 258 -16.57 -20.63 29.25
C ASN A 258 -17.27 -21.74 28.44
N GLY A 259 -17.78 -21.42 27.24
CA GLY A 259 -18.42 -22.36 26.32
C GLY A 259 -19.90 -22.67 26.62
N ARG A 260 -20.45 -22.17 27.73
CA ARG A 260 -21.77 -22.59 28.28
C ARG A 260 -22.97 -21.77 27.81
N ALA A 261 -22.77 -20.77 26.96
CA ALA A 261 -23.84 -19.97 26.38
C ALA A 261 -24.23 -20.51 24.99
N ARG A 262 -25.50 -20.36 24.61
CA ARG A 262 -25.96 -20.69 23.25
C ARG A 262 -25.88 -19.48 22.34
N VAL A 263 -25.47 -19.67 21.09
CA VAL A 263 -25.38 -18.60 20.08
C VAL A 263 -26.57 -18.71 19.12
N GLN A 264 -27.48 -17.74 19.15
CA GLN A 264 -28.70 -17.69 18.33
C GLN A 264 -28.52 -16.70 17.18
N ILE A 265 -28.75 -17.11 15.94
CA ILE A 265 -28.56 -16.26 14.75
C ILE A 265 -29.92 -15.73 14.27
N ILE A 266 -30.05 -14.40 14.25
CA ILE A 266 -31.24 -13.65 13.87
C ILE A 266 -30.95 -12.93 12.54
N ASP A 267 -31.44 -13.48 11.44
CA ASP A 267 -31.23 -12.96 10.08
C ASP A 267 -32.53 -12.80 9.29
N GLU A 268 -32.44 -12.54 8.00
CA GLU A 268 -33.61 -12.32 7.14
C GLU A 268 -34.56 -13.52 7.12
N PHE A 269 -34.03 -14.76 7.26
CA PHE A 269 -34.79 -16.00 7.23
C PHE A 269 -35.34 -16.43 8.60
N SER A 270 -34.93 -15.80 9.70
CA SER A 270 -35.49 -16.04 11.04
C SER A 270 -36.97 -15.65 11.11
N THR A 271 -37.75 -16.30 11.98
CA THR A 271 -39.18 -16.01 12.09
C THR A 271 -39.44 -14.67 12.76
N ASP A 272 -40.63 -14.10 12.57
CA ASP A 272 -41.03 -12.86 13.26
C ASP A 272 -41.04 -13.02 14.79
N ALA A 273 -41.25 -14.24 15.29
CA ALA A 273 -41.17 -14.55 16.71
C ALA A 273 -39.72 -14.49 17.23
N ASP A 274 -38.76 -15.07 16.51
CA ASP A 274 -37.33 -15.03 16.88
C ASP A 274 -36.80 -13.58 16.83
N LYS A 275 -37.20 -12.84 15.79
CA LYS A 275 -36.91 -11.41 15.63
C LYS A 275 -37.49 -10.60 16.78
N GLN A 276 -38.76 -10.81 17.15
CA GLN A 276 -39.37 -10.12 18.29
C GLN A 276 -38.68 -10.46 19.62
N GLN A 277 -38.34 -11.74 19.84
CA GLN A 277 -37.62 -12.18 21.05
C GLN A 277 -36.28 -11.45 21.20
N PHE A 278 -35.53 -11.20 20.12
CA PHE A 278 -34.31 -10.39 20.17
C PHE A 278 -34.57 -8.98 20.72
N PHE A 279 -35.60 -8.27 20.22
CA PHE A 279 -35.91 -6.91 20.67
C PHE A 279 -36.49 -6.88 22.10
N ASP A 280 -37.23 -7.91 22.50
CA ASP A 280 -37.70 -8.10 23.88
C ASP A 280 -36.52 -8.31 24.85
N VAL A 281 -35.51 -9.10 24.45
CA VAL A 281 -34.28 -9.30 25.24
C VAL A 281 -33.41 -8.04 25.24
N LEU A 282 -33.33 -7.30 24.13
CA LEU A 282 -32.67 -5.98 24.07
C LEU A 282 -33.37 -4.95 24.96
N GLY A 283 -34.69 -5.07 25.14
CA GLY A 283 -35.51 -4.12 25.91
C GLY A 283 -35.73 -2.78 25.21
N SER A 284 -35.55 -2.72 23.89
CA SER A 284 -35.60 -1.47 23.12
C SER A 284 -35.97 -1.73 21.66
N GLY A 285 -37.07 -1.11 21.20
CA GLY A 285 -37.43 -1.04 19.79
C GLY A 285 -38.16 -2.25 19.20
N THR A 286 -38.24 -2.30 17.87
CA THR A 286 -38.78 -3.39 17.05
C THR A 286 -37.95 -3.53 15.76
N PRO A 287 -38.09 -4.62 14.97
CA PRO A 287 -37.31 -4.81 13.73
C PRO A 287 -37.42 -3.65 12.74
N ASP A 288 -38.61 -3.07 12.59
CA ASP A 288 -38.87 -1.94 11.67
C ASP A 288 -38.23 -0.62 12.11
N GLN A 289 -37.84 -0.51 13.38
CA GLN A 289 -37.23 0.69 13.97
C GLN A 289 -35.70 0.69 13.87
N VAL A 290 -35.08 -0.38 13.36
CA VAL A 290 -33.63 -0.42 13.11
C VAL A 290 -33.27 0.63 12.05
N PRO A 291 -32.40 1.61 12.37
CA PRO A 291 -31.98 2.65 11.43
C PRO A 291 -31.36 2.11 10.13
N GLU A 292 -31.48 2.87 9.05
CA GLU A 292 -30.58 2.71 7.90
C GLU A 292 -29.14 3.06 8.31
N GLU A 293 -28.15 2.45 7.65
CA GLU A 293 -26.74 2.73 7.94
C GLU A 293 -26.40 4.22 7.69
N SER A 294 -25.85 4.87 8.72
CA SER A 294 -25.46 6.28 8.73
C SER A 294 -24.49 6.61 7.61
N THR A 295 -24.79 7.67 6.84
CA THR A 295 -23.98 8.15 5.70
C THR A 295 -22.70 8.89 6.10
N ALA A 296 -22.38 8.96 7.40
CA ALA A 296 -21.16 9.56 7.90
C ALA A 296 -19.99 8.58 7.72
N ASP A 297 -19.27 8.68 6.59
CA ASP A 297 -17.88 8.24 6.49
C ASP A 297 -17.04 9.13 7.44
N GLU A 298 -17.10 8.89 8.77
CA GLU A 298 -16.37 9.70 9.77
C GLU A 298 -14.84 9.64 9.54
N ASP A 299 -14.34 8.53 8.99
CA ASP A 299 -12.94 8.34 8.57
C ASP A 299 -12.52 9.25 7.40
N ALA A 300 -13.46 9.69 6.54
CA ALA A 300 -13.15 10.35 5.27
C ALA A 300 -12.91 11.87 5.38
N ALA A 301 -12.94 12.42 6.61
CA ALA A 301 -12.65 13.82 6.89
C ALA A 301 -11.14 14.08 7.00
N PHE A 302 -10.36 13.17 7.60
CA PHE A 302 -8.94 13.37 7.85
C PHE A 302 -8.05 13.08 6.62
N GLU A 303 -8.39 12.07 5.80
CA GLU A 303 -7.71 11.79 4.52
C GLU A 303 -7.83 12.89 3.45
N ARG A 304 -8.52 13.99 3.76
CA ARG A 304 -8.89 15.05 2.80
C ARG A 304 -7.97 16.28 2.83
N THR A 305 -6.81 16.19 3.49
CA THR A 305 -5.84 17.29 3.58
C THR A 305 -4.43 16.84 3.17
N ASP A 306 -3.95 17.35 2.04
CA ASP A 306 -2.58 17.28 1.50
C ASP A 306 -1.75 15.99 1.69
N ALA A 307 -1.97 15.02 0.79
CA ALA A 307 -0.91 14.11 0.32
C ALA A 307 0.13 14.81 -0.59
N ALA A 308 0.21 16.14 -0.55
CA ALA A 308 0.87 16.98 -1.57
C ALA A 308 2.37 17.16 -1.37
N ALA A 309 2.92 16.87 -0.20
CA ALA A 309 4.35 17.03 0.08
C ALA A 309 4.88 16.02 1.10
N VAL A 310 5.12 14.78 0.67
CA VAL A 310 5.98 13.87 1.43
C VAL A 310 7.34 14.55 1.59
N THR A 311 7.73 14.81 2.84
CA THR A 311 8.88 15.66 3.17
C THR A 311 9.79 14.91 4.13
N LEU A 312 11.07 14.82 3.79
CA LEU A 312 12.11 14.27 4.65
C LEU A 312 12.75 15.39 5.46
N TYR A 313 12.84 15.19 6.77
CA TYR A 313 13.53 16.07 7.72
C TYR A 313 14.67 15.32 8.39
N LYS A 314 15.76 16.03 8.69
CA LYS A 314 16.89 15.53 9.46
C LYS A 314 16.70 15.95 10.92
N VAL A 315 16.89 15.01 11.83
CA VAL A 315 16.94 15.22 13.28
C VAL A 315 18.40 15.13 13.69
N SER A 316 18.99 16.24 14.14
CA SER A 316 20.42 16.30 14.47
C SER A 316 20.69 17.04 15.77
N ASP A 317 21.61 16.52 16.58
CA ASP A 317 22.06 17.15 17.83
C ASP A 317 23.21 18.16 17.67
N ALA A 318 23.76 18.30 16.46
CA ALA A 318 25.00 19.02 16.16
C ALA A 318 25.05 20.50 16.60
N SER A 319 23.90 21.13 16.83
CA SER A 319 23.80 22.49 17.37
C SER A 319 23.91 22.59 18.91
N GLY A 320 24.07 21.46 19.61
CA GLY A 320 23.96 21.34 21.07
C GLY A 320 22.52 21.22 21.58
N LYS A 321 21.52 21.37 20.70
CA LYS A 321 20.11 21.04 20.90
C LYS A 321 19.61 20.26 19.68
N LEU A 322 18.70 19.31 19.89
CA LEU A 322 18.07 18.60 18.77
C LEU A 322 17.16 19.56 17.99
N GLN A 323 17.46 19.73 16.69
CA GLN A 323 16.64 20.49 15.75
C GLN A 323 16.12 19.56 14.63
N VAL A 324 15.08 20.03 13.92
CA VAL A 324 14.44 19.29 12.82
C VAL A 324 14.49 20.15 11.56
N ASP A 325 15.43 19.85 10.68
CA ASP A 325 15.72 20.62 9.46
C ASP A 325 15.15 19.91 8.22
N THR A 326 14.56 20.65 7.28
CA THR A 326 14.06 20.06 6.02
C THR A 326 15.21 19.65 5.11
N VAL A 327 15.21 18.39 4.65
CA VAL A 327 16.20 17.83 3.73
C VAL A 327 15.72 17.95 2.29
N ALA A 328 14.56 17.36 1.98
CA ALA A 328 14.04 17.27 0.63
C ALA A 328 12.52 17.03 0.63
N GLN A 329 11.90 17.34 -0.52
CA GLN A 329 10.58 16.86 -0.92
C GLN A 329 10.76 15.90 -2.12
N LYS A 330 9.72 15.15 -2.50
CA LYS A 330 9.76 14.20 -3.63
C LYS A 330 10.45 14.78 -4.88
N PRO A 331 11.25 13.99 -5.63
CA PRO A 331 11.59 12.59 -5.39
C PRO A 331 12.67 12.43 -4.30
N LEU A 332 12.42 11.56 -3.31
CA LEU A 332 13.42 11.20 -2.31
C LEU A 332 14.31 10.06 -2.84
N ARG A 333 15.55 9.97 -2.36
CA ARG A 333 16.52 8.91 -2.72
C ARG A 333 17.08 8.29 -1.46
N GLN A 334 17.33 6.98 -1.42
CA GLN A 334 17.87 6.30 -0.22
C GLN A 334 19.16 6.96 0.29
N ALA A 335 20.01 7.47 -0.62
CA ALA A 335 21.23 8.21 -0.30
C ALA A 335 21.00 9.55 0.47
N MET A 336 19.77 9.99 0.69
CA MET A 336 19.43 11.12 1.57
C MET A 336 19.43 10.75 3.06
N LEU A 337 19.40 9.46 3.39
CA LEU A 337 19.47 8.94 4.76
C LEU A 337 20.93 8.67 5.13
N ASP A 338 21.54 9.56 5.92
CA ASP A 338 22.90 9.33 6.46
C ASP A 338 22.80 8.38 7.67
N THR A 339 23.49 7.23 7.61
CA THR A 339 23.70 6.27 8.69
C THR A 339 24.05 6.91 10.05
N LYS A 340 24.63 8.11 10.07
CA LYS A 340 25.05 8.83 11.29
C LYS A 340 23.97 9.66 11.98
N ASP A 341 22.77 9.77 11.43
CA ASP A 341 21.73 10.67 11.94
C ASP A 341 20.36 9.97 12.05
N CYS A 342 19.39 10.68 12.64
CA CYS A 342 17.98 10.30 12.59
C CYS A 342 17.21 11.20 11.62
N PHE A 343 16.12 10.68 11.05
CA PHE A 343 15.29 11.40 10.09
C PHE A 343 13.80 11.22 10.40
N ILE A 344 12.99 12.24 10.14
CA ILE A 344 11.53 12.15 10.16
C ILE A 344 11.04 12.24 8.72
N LEU A 345 10.28 11.25 8.28
CA LEU A 345 9.58 11.24 7.00
C LEU A 345 8.10 11.54 7.28
N ASP A 346 7.66 12.73 6.87
CA ASP A 346 6.29 13.22 7.02
C ASP A 346 5.49 12.83 5.77
N THR A 347 4.46 12.00 5.94
CA THR A 347 3.66 11.48 4.81
C THR A 347 2.26 12.10 4.70
N GLY A 348 1.90 12.98 5.64
CA GLY A 348 0.55 13.57 5.77
C GLY A 348 -0.45 12.66 6.49
N SER A 349 -0.41 11.35 6.28
CA SER A 349 -1.26 10.37 6.99
C SER A 349 -0.63 9.80 8.26
N GLY A 350 0.70 9.84 8.36
CA GLY A 350 1.49 9.38 9.50
C GLY A 350 2.92 9.92 9.43
N ILE A 351 3.76 9.54 10.37
CA ILE A 351 5.20 9.83 10.31
C ILE A 351 6.06 8.60 10.56
N TYR A 352 7.13 8.46 9.78
CA TYR A 352 8.19 7.50 10.05
C TYR A 352 9.40 8.20 10.67
N VAL A 353 10.05 7.55 11.62
CA VAL A 353 11.26 8.00 12.29
C VAL A 353 12.36 7.01 11.95
N TRP A 354 13.18 7.33 10.95
CA TRP A 354 14.29 6.47 10.55
C TRP A 354 15.52 6.76 11.40
N VAL A 355 16.17 5.70 11.87
CA VAL A 355 17.25 5.76 12.86
C VAL A 355 18.48 5.06 12.30
N GLY A 356 19.51 5.84 11.94
CA GLY A 356 20.75 5.32 11.40
C GLY A 356 21.54 4.48 12.41
N ARG A 357 22.24 3.44 11.94
CA ARG A 357 23.08 2.55 12.78
C ARG A 357 24.22 3.30 13.43
N GLY A 358 24.77 4.31 12.76
CA GLY A 358 25.81 5.21 13.25
C GLY A 358 25.30 6.38 14.09
N ALA A 359 23.98 6.60 14.19
CA ALA A 359 23.40 7.68 14.99
C ALA A 359 23.76 7.57 16.48
N THR A 360 23.84 8.71 17.16
CA THR A 360 24.25 8.74 18.57
C THR A 360 23.24 8.00 19.45
N GLN A 361 23.70 7.42 20.56
CA GLN A 361 22.78 6.77 21.51
C GLN A 361 21.69 7.71 22.02
N LYS A 362 21.99 9.01 22.11
CA LYS A 362 21.03 10.03 22.52
C LYS A 362 19.95 10.23 21.46
N GLU A 363 20.31 10.43 20.19
CA GLU A 363 19.35 10.55 19.09
C GLU A 363 18.48 9.29 18.98
N LYS A 364 19.07 8.10 19.11
CA LYS A 364 18.35 6.80 19.08
C LYS A 364 17.27 6.67 20.17
N THR A 365 17.50 7.23 21.34
CA THR A 365 16.56 7.22 22.47
C THR A 365 15.56 8.39 22.40
N ASP A 366 16.00 9.59 22.02
CA ASP A 366 15.17 10.80 21.94
C ASP A 366 14.25 10.83 20.69
N ALA A 367 14.53 10.00 19.67
CA ALA A 367 13.83 9.95 18.38
C ALA A 367 12.29 9.92 18.49
N MET A 368 11.72 9.05 19.33
CA MET A 368 10.26 8.93 19.50
C MET A 368 9.65 10.16 20.19
N ALA A 369 10.31 10.71 21.21
CA ALA A 369 9.85 11.93 21.88
C ALA A 369 9.86 13.13 20.91
N LYS A 370 10.83 13.17 20.00
CA LYS A 370 10.96 14.21 18.97
C LYS A 370 9.93 14.08 17.86
N ALA A 371 9.54 12.86 17.50
CA ALA A 371 8.40 12.62 16.63
C ALA A 371 7.09 13.15 17.25
N GLN A 372 6.88 12.92 18.54
CA GLN A 372 5.71 13.45 19.27
C GLN A 372 5.73 14.99 19.38
N GLU A 373 6.89 15.61 19.61
CA GLU A 373 7.09 17.06 19.58
C GLU A 373 6.86 17.65 18.18
N PHE A 374 7.29 16.96 17.12
CA PHE A 374 7.08 17.33 15.73
C PHE A 374 5.59 17.35 15.38
N LEU A 375 4.84 16.28 15.71
CA LEU A 375 3.37 16.25 15.52
C LEU A 375 2.68 17.43 16.22
N SER A 376 3.06 17.67 17.48
CA SER A 376 2.52 18.77 18.30
C SER A 376 2.80 20.15 17.68
N THR A 377 4.02 20.34 17.17
CA THR A 377 4.46 21.61 16.53
C THR A 377 3.76 21.84 15.19
N LYS A 378 3.58 20.77 14.40
CA LYS A 378 2.85 20.77 13.12
C LYS A 378 1.33 20.83 13.28
N LYS A 379 0.81 20.62 14.50
CA LYS A 379 -0.62 20.53 14.85
C LYS A 379 -1.34 19.35 14.19
N TYR A 380 -0.64 18.24 14.00
CA TYR A 380 -1.26 16.97 13.66
C TYR A 380 -2.12 16.46 14.84
N PRO A 381 -3.20 15.69 14.59
CA PRO A 381 -3.99 15.09 15.67
C PRO A 381 -3.21 14.14 16.57
N ALA A 382 -3.69 13.96 17.80
CA ALA A 382 -3.07 13.08 18.79
C ALA A 382 -3.09 11.58 18.40
N TRP A 383 -3.96 11.20 17.48
CA TRP A 383 -4.07 9.84 16.94
C TRP A 383 -3.19 9.58 15.70
N THR A 384 -2.41 10.55 15.23
CA THR A 384 -1.49 10.33 14.10
C THR A 384 -0.45 9.26 14.45
N GLN A 385 -0.29 8.30 13.54
CA GLN A 385 0.58 7.13 13.69
C GLN A 385 2.07 7.52 13.65
N ILE A 386 2.88 6.84 14.47
CA ILE A 386 4.33 6.99 14.52
C ILE A 386 4.98 5.61 14.39
N HIS A 387 5.91 5.48 13.44
CA HIS A 387 6.69 4.26 13.22
C HIS A 387 8.19 4.56 13.33
N ARG A 388 8.88 4.04 14.35
CA ARG A 388 10.35 4.11 14.44
C ARG A 388 10.97 2.91 13.76
N ILE A 389 11.71 3.18 12.70
CA ILE A 389 12.41 2.22 11.87
C ILE A 389 13.92 2.38 12.09
N VAL A 390 14.63 1.26 12.22
CA VAL A 390 16.10 1.24 12.31
C VAL A 390 16.68 0.88 10.94
N GLU A 391 17.83 1.47 10.59
CA GLU A 391 18.50 1.23 9.30
C GLU A 391 18.76 -0.26 9.02
N GLY A 392 18.24 -0.75 7.90
CA GLY A 392 18.20 -2.16 7.48
C GLY A 392 17.05 -3.00 8.07
N ALA A 393 16.12 -2.38 8.79
CA ALA A 393 14.84 -2.95 9.21
C ALA A 393 13.66 -2.18 8.57
N GLU A 394 13.88 -1.53 7.42
CA GLU A 394 12.85 -0.80 6.70
C GLU A 394 11.77 -1.73 6.15
N SER A 395 10.52 -1.32 6.29
CA SER A 395 9.35 -2.01 5.73
C SER A 395 9.01 -1.49 4.34
N ALA A 396 8.38 -2.30 3.48
CA ALA A 396 7.95 -1.88 2.15
C ALA A 396 7.13 -0.57 2.13
N PRO A 397 6.20 -0.31 3.09
CA PRO A 397 5.52 0.98 3.22
C PRO A 397 6.42 2.19 3.52
N PHE A 398 7.64 2.01 4.04
CA PHE A 398 8.64 3.09 4.14
C PHE A 398 9.42 3.25 2.83
N LYS A 399 9.84 2.14 2.23
CA LYS A 399 10.71 2.11 1.03
C LYS A 399 10.08 2.78 -0.19
N GLN A 400 8.77 2.63 -0.39
CA GLN A 400 8.01 3.26 -1.48
C GLN A 400 8.24 4.78 -1.60
N TYR A 401 8.56 5.48 -0.51
CA TYR A 401 8.76 6.93 -0.52
C TYR A 401 10.05 7.38 -1.22
N PHE A 402 10.93 6.44 -1.59
CA PHE A 402 12.23 6.68 -2.21
C PHE A 402 12.26 6.10 -3.63
N ASP A 403 12.55 6.95 -4.60
CA ASP A 403 12.61 6.65 -6.04
C ASP A 403 13.74 5.65 -6.39
N THR A 404 14.76 5.61 -5.53
CA THR A 404 15.89 4.67 -5.58
C THR A 404 16.09 4.09 -4.20
N TRP A 405 15.46 2.92 -3.95
CA TRP A 405 15.71 2.08 -2.79
C TRP A 405 16.29 0.73 -3.23
N ARG A 406 17.43 0.34 -2.67
CA ARG A 406 18.03 -0.98 -2.80
C ARG A 406 18.25 -1.57 -1.42
N ASP A 407 17.65 -2.71 -1.14
CA ASP A 407 17.87 -3.42 0.13
C ASP A 407 19.17 -4.22 0.09
N ALA A 408 19.95 -4.14 1.17
CA ALA A 408 21.14 -4.97 1.33
C ALA A 408 20.73 -6.44 1.57
N GLY A 409 20.78 -7.26 0.53
CA GLY A 409 20.50 -8.70 0.58
C GLY A 409 19.02 -9.11 0.57
N MET A 410 18.09 -8.17 0.35
CA MET A 410 16.66 -8.51 0.21
C MET A 410 16.33 -8.71 -1.27
N ALA A 411 16.12 -9.97 -1.62
CA ALA A 411 15.94 -10.39 -2.98
C ALA A 411 14.48 -10.20 -3.43
N HIS A 412 14.24 -9.43 -4.52
CA HIS A 412 12.93 -9.15 -5.18
C HIS A 412 12.26 -10.41 -5.77
N THR A 413 12.14 -11.44 -4.96
CA THR A 413 12.22 -12.80 -5.45
C THR A 413 10.89 -13.39 -5.88
N ARG A 414 9.74 -12.87 -5.44
CA ARG A 414 8.45 -13.37 -5.94
C ARG A 414 8.27 -13.01 -7.41
N LEU A 415 8.47 -11.74 -7.76
CA LEU A 415 8.43 -11.26 -9.15
C LEU A 415 9.52 -11.92 -10.01
N ILE A 416 10.78 -11.96 -9.55
CA ILE A 416 11.88 -12.58 -10.32
C ILE A 416 11.69 -14.09 -10.46
N ARG A 417 11.44 -14.86 -9.38
CA ARG A 417 11.20 -16.32 -9.49
C ARG A 417 10.00 -16.60 -10.38
N SER A 418 8.95 -15.77 -10.32
CA SER A 418 7.81 -15.88 -11.23
C SER A 418 8.22 -15.69 -12.69
N ALA A 419 8.94 -14.60 -13.01
CA ALA A 419 9.42 -14.28 -14.37
C ALA A 419 10.44 -15.28 -14.94
N LEU A 420 11.16 -15.99 -14.08
CA LEU A 420 12.08 -17.10 -14.40
C LEU A 420 11.42 -18.49 -14.34
N ASN A 421 10.14 -18.55 -13.98
CA ASN A 421 9.36 -19.75 -13.71
C ASN A 421 9.83 -20.66 -12.54
N MET A 422 10.79 -20.22 -11.71
CA MET A 422 11.33 -20.97 -10.57
C MET A 422 10.30 -21.26 -9.47
N GLY A 423 10.53 -22.33 -8.71
CA GLY A 423 9.74 -22.72 -7.54
C GLY A 423 9.97 -21.83 -6.31
N SER A 424 9.22 -22.13 -5.24
CA SER A 424 9.45 -21.54 -3.91
C SER A 424 10.80 -21.96 -3.31
N ASP A 425 11.19 -23.20 -3.58
CA ASP A 425 12.26 -23.93 -2.91
C ASP A 425 13.60 -23.84 -3.65
N ASP A 426 13.59 -23.34 -4.90
CA ASP A 426 14.80 -23.14 -5.69
C ASP A 426 15.65 -22.00 -5.12
N SER A 427 16.91 -22.29 -4.80
CA SER A 427 17.88 -21.29 -4.40
C SER A 427 18.29 -20.42 -5.59
N PHE A 428 18.12 -19.10 -5.45
CA PHE A 428 18.61 -18.11 -6.40
C PHE A 428 19.78 -17.36 -5.76
N ASP A 429 20.89 -17.18 -6.48
CA ASP A 429 22.04 -16.44 -5.97
C ASP A 429 21.69 -14.93 -5.92
N VAL A 430 21.83 -14.34 -4.73
CA VAL A 430 21.46 -12.94 -4.50
C VAL A 430 22.41 -12.01 -5.26
N ASP A 431 23.65 -12.43 -5.49
CA ASP A 431 24.67 -11.62 -6.17
C ASP A 431 24.45 -11.54 -7.70
N GLU A 432 23.62 -12.43 -8.28
CA GLU A 432 23.26 -12.41 -9.71
C GLU A 432 21.93 -11.68 -10.02
N ILE A 433 21.21 -11.19 -9.00
CA ILE A 433 19.88 -10.56 -9.16
C ILE A 433 19.90 -9.41 -10.17
N ASP A 434 20.81 -8.45 -9.99
CA ASP A 434 20.83 -7.22 -10.80
C ASP A 434 21.02 -7.54 -12.29
N ALA A 435 21.96 -8.44 -12.63
CA ALA A 435 22.22 -8.88 -14.00
C ALA A 435 21.02 -9.63 -14.62
N VAL A 436 20.29 -10.42 -13.82
CA VAL A 436 19.09 -11.12 -14.29
C VAL A 436 17.90 -10.16 -14.47
N VAL A 437 17.74 -9.18 -13.58
CA VAL A 437 16.72 -8.13 -13.72
C VAL A 437 16.99 -7.25 -14.95
N GLU A 438 18.25 -6.86 -15.17
CA GLU A 438 18.68 -6.12 -16.35
C GLU A 438 18.36 -6.90 -17.64
N LYS A 439 18.74 -8.19 -17.69
CA LYS A 439 18.41 -9.06 -18.83
C LYS A 439 16.90 -9.22 -19.04
N LEU A 440 16.11 -9.36 -17.97
CA LEU A 440 14.66 -9.44 -18.06
C LEU A 440 14.06 -8.13 -18.60
N LYS A 441 14.50 -6.98 -18.10
CA LYS A 441 14.07 -5.64 -18.57
C LYS A 441 14.45 -5.40 -20.02
N LYS A 442 15.64 -5.84 -20.43
CA LYS A 442 16.10 -5.78 -21.83
C LYS A 442 15.30 -6.73 -22.76
N SER A 443 14.91 -7.90 -22.27
CA SER A 443 14.05 -8.85 -23.01
C SER A 443 12.57 -8.43 -23.13
N GLY A 444 12.12 -7.48 -22.30
CA GLY A 444 10.73 -7.48 -21.87
C GLY A 444 10.11 -6.17 -21.45
N GLY A 445 10.84 -5.06 -21.56
CA GLY A 445 10.39 -3.80 -21.00
C GLY A 445 10.31 -3.84 -19.47
N ARG A 446 9.58 -2.90 -18.89
CA ARG A 446 9.53 -2.68 -17.45
C ARG A 446 8.66 -3.70 -16.69
N ALA A 447 7.55 -4.11 -17.31
CA ALA A 447 6.63 -5.11 -16.80
C ALA A 447 7.14 -6.53 -17.13
N ILE A 448 8.04 -7.04 -16.28
CA ILE A 448 8.77 -8.31 -16.48
C ILE A 448 8.03 -9.57 -16.01
N GLY A 449 6.97 -9.42 -15.20
CA GLY A 449 6.29 -10.50 -14.49
C GLY A 449 5.20 -11.16 -15.31
N PHE A 450 4.42 -10.37 -16.05
CA PHE A 450 3.25 -10.85 -16.79
C PHE A 450 3.67 -11.72 -17.99
N MET A 451 3.65 -13.03 -17.75
CA MET A 451 4.05 -14.09 -18.68
C MET A 451 3.19 -15.36 -18.49
N PRO A 452 1.91 -15.36 -18.92
CA PRO A 452 1.04 -16.53 -18.82
C PRO A 452 1.51 -17.74 -19.66
N ASP A 453 2.01 -17.52 -20.88
CA ASP A 453 2.74 -18.54 -21.66
C ASP A 453 4.01 -17.97 -22.32
N HIS A 454 4.55 -18.57 -23.38
CA HIS A 454 5.76 -18.12 -24.08
C HIS A 454 5.49 -17.29 -25.34
N GLY A 455 4.24 -16.87 -25.60
CA GLY A 455 3.82 -16.17 -26.80
C GLY A 455 3.69 -17.08 -28.03
N GLN A 456 3.55 -18.40 -27.85
CA GLN A 456 3.62 -19.38 -28.93
C GLN A 456 2.39 -19.41 -29.85
N ASN A 457 1.20 -19.06 -29.34
CA ASN A 457 -0.03 -19.01 -30.11
C ASN A 457 -0.11 -17.75 -30.99
N SER A 458 -1.14 -17.66 -31.85
CA SER A 458 -1.37 -16.48 -32.70
C SER A 458 -2.43 -15.55 -32.11
N ILE A 459 -2.25 -14.24 -32.34
CA ILE A 459 -3.29 -13.23 -32.08
C ILE A 459 -4.50 -13.54 -32.97
N LYS A 460 -5.68 -13.65 -32.38
CA LYS A 460 -6.92 -14.07 -33.07
C LYS A 460 -7.55 -12.93 -33.87
N GLN A 461 -7.56 -11.73 -33.31
CA GLN A 461 -8.23 -10.56 -33.86
C GLN A 461 -7.55 -9.30 -33.36
N ILE A 462 -7.48 -8.27 -34.22
CA ILE A 462 -7.07 -6.93 -33.82
C ILE A 462 -8.14 -5.90 -34.22
N THR A 463 -8.50 -5.03 -33.29
CA THR A 463 -9.44 -3.92 -33.51
C THR A 463 -8.72 -2.61 -33.25
N GLN A 464 -8.56 -1.79 -34.29
CA GLN A 464 -7.97 -0.46 -34.21
C GLN A 464 -9.03 0.58 -33.88
N TYR A 465 -8.68 1.50 -32.98
CA TYR A 465 -9.44 2.68 -32.59
C TYR A 465 -8.65 3.94 -32.95
N VAL A 466 -9.23 4.83 -33.76
CA VAL A 466 -8.59 6.08 -34.21
C VAL A 466 -9.58 7.23 -34.21
N SER A 467 -9.07 8.45 -34.01
CA SER A 467 -9.87 9.67 -34.10
C SER A 467 -10.02 10.09 -35.55
N LYS A 468 -11.25 10.35 -35.99
CA LYS A 468 -11.54 10.93 -37.29
C LYS A 468 -11.11 12.40 -37.31
N ALA A 469 -10.48 12.83 -38.41
CA ALA A 469 -9.78 14.12 -38.48
C ALA A 469 -10.70 15.36 -38.60
N ASP A 470 -11.97 15.18 -39.00
CA ASP A 470 -12.92 16.26 -39.24
C ASP A 470 -13.77 16.63 -38.01
N ASN A 471 -14.19 15.64 -37.21
CA ASN A 471 -15.12 15.82 -36.09
C ASN A 471 -14.64 15.24 -34.75
N GLY A 472 -13.50 14.55 -34.71
CA GLY A 472 -12.99 13.91 -33.49
C GLY A 472 -13.71 12.62 -33.07
N GLU A 473 -14.59 12.09 -33.91
CA GLU A 473 -15.32 10.84 -33.69
C GLU A 473 -14.37 9.64 -33.63
N VAL A 474 -14.62 8.70 -32.72
CA VAL A 474 -13.80 7.48 -32.58
C VAL A 474 -14.29 6.42 -33.56
N LEU A 475 -13.48 6.12 -34.57
CA LEU A 475 -13.71 5.01 -35.49
C LEU A 475 -13.19 3.70 -34.90
N ARG A 476 -13.91 2.61 -35.16
CA ARG A 476 -13.57 1.24 -34.74
C ARG A 476 -13.42 0.37 -36.00
N ASN A 477 -12.19 -0.04 -36.29
CA ASN A 477 -11.83 -0.83 -37.46
C ASN A 477 -11.34 -2.22 -37.03
N THR A 478 -12.09 -3.27 -37.32
CA THR A 478 -11.57 -4.64 -37.22
C THR A 478 -10.65 -4.91 -38.39
N VAL A 479 -9.46 -5.45 -38.13
CA VAL A 479 -8.48 -5.82 -39.16
C VAL A 479 -8.02 -7.26 -38.87
N ASP A 480 -7.72 -8.02 -39.92
CA ASP A 480 -7.05 -9.31 -39.77
C ASP A 480 -5.60 -9.08 -39.28
N PHE A 481 -5.08 -9.97 -38.43
CA PHE A 481 -3.75 -9.80 -37.88
C PHE A 481 -2.66 -10.27 -38.87
N GLU A 482 -1.75 -9.37 -39.22
CA GLU A 482 -0.50 -9.67 -39.93
C GLU A 482 0.68 -9.44 -38.98
N GLU A 483 1.68 -10.34 -38.98
CA GLU A 483 2.79 -10.28 -38.01
C GLU A 483 3.63 -8.99 -38.13
N ASN A 484 3.69 -8.40 -39.33
CA ASN A 484 4.42 -7.15 -39.60
C ASN A 484 3.57 -5.88 -39.41
N LEU A 485 2.32 -5.98 -38.93
CA LEU A 485 1.41 -4.84 -38.78
C LEU A 485 1.95 -3.84 -37.72
N PRO A 486 2.28 -2.59 -38.10
CA PRO A 486 2.78 -1.61 -37.14
C PRO A 486 1.67 -1.09 -36.22
N LEU A 487 1.97 -0.95 -34.93
CA LEU A 487 1.09 -0.29 -33.97
C LEU A 487 1.36 1.22 -34.01
N LEU A 488 0.34 1.98 -34.44
CA LEU A 488 0.44 3.41 -34.67
C LEU A 488 0.00 4.21 -33.44
N GLY A 489 0.88 5.08 -32.96
CA GLY A 489 0.80 5.77 -31.68
C GLY A 489 -0.30 6.82 -31.59
N PHE A 490 -0.90 7.24 -32.71
CA PHE A 490 -2.12 8.06 -32.73
C PHE A 490 -3.42 7.25 -32.50
N GLY A 491 -3.34 5.92 -32.49
CA GLY A 491 -4.46 5.01 -32.27
C GLY A 491 -4.37 4.22 -30.95
N SER A 492 -5.38 3.42 -30.67
CA SER A 492 -5.35 2.37 -29.66
C SER A 492 -5.83 1.06 -30.27
N TYR A 493 -5.34 -0.07 -29.78
CA TYR A 493 -5.58 -1.37 -30.37
C TYR A 493 -6.07 -2.35 -29.31
N VAL A 494 -7.12 -3.10 -29.65
CA VAL A 494 -7.64 -4.20 -28.83
C VAL A 494 -7.28 -5.51 -29.52
N LEU A 495 -6.61 -6.42 -28.82
CA LEU A 495 -6.11 -7.68 -29.37
C LEU A 495 -6.58 -8.84 -28.50
N THR A 496 -6.99 -9.96 -29.12
CA THR A 496 -7.38 -11.18 -28.40
C THR A 496 -6.38 -12.32 -28.63
N TYR A 497 -6.07 -13.05 -27.56
CA TYR A 497 -5.06 -14.11 -27.53
C TYR A 497 -5.52 -15.23 -26.59
N ASP A 498 -5.36 -16.50 -26.99
CA ASP A 498 -5.50 -17.63 -26.06
C ASP A 498 -4.12 -18.09 -25.63
N TYR A 499 -3.92 -18.29 -24.33
CA TYR A 499 -2.67 -18.79 -23.77
C TYR A 499 -2.78 -20.25 -23.32
N GLU A 500 -1.65 -20.95 -23.37
CA GLU A 500 -1.48 -22.28 -22.76
C GLU A 500 -0.20 -22.28 -21.93
N ALA A 501 -0.35 -22.29 -20.61
CA ALA A 501 0.76 -22.27 -19.67
C ALA A 501 1.44 -23.64 -19.56
N ASN A 502 2.70 -23.65 -19.11
CA ASN A 502 3.54 -24.87 -19.02
C ASN A 502 2.99 -26.01 -18.13
N ASN A 503 1.96 -25.76 -17.32
CA ASN A 503 1.24 -26.72 -16.49
C ASN A 503 -0.08 -27.19 -17.10
N GLY A 504 -0.44 -26.75 -18.31
CA GLY A 504 -1.72 -27.03 -18.97
C GLY A 504 -2.88 -26.11 -18.57
N GLU A 505 -2.65 -25.08 -17.75
CA GLU A 505 -3.66 -24.03 -17.54
C GLU A 505 -3.85 -23.25 -18.85
N THR A 506 -5.10 -23.13 -19.31
CA THR A 506 -5.47 -22.36 -20.50
C THR A 506 -6.41 -21.21 -20.15
N GLY A 507 -6.45 -20.19 -21.01
CA GLY A 507 -7.39 -19.09 -20.89
C GLY A 507 -7.22 -18.08 -22.01
N SER A 508 -7.97 -16.97 -21.94
CA SER A 508 -7.91 -15.89 -22.93
C SER A 508 -7.44 -14.58 -22.31
N ILE A 509 -6.80 -13.74 -23.14
CA ILE A 509 -6.31 -12.40 -22.81
C ILE A 509 -6.86 -11.42 -23.84
N VAL A 510 -7.40 -10.32 -23.36
CA VAL A 510 -7.74 -9.14 -24.14
C VAL A 510 -6.73 -8.05 -23.81
N TYR A 511 -5.84 -7.73 -24.74
CA TYR A 511 -4.92 -6.60 -24.62
C TYR A 511 -5.60 -5.31 -25.07
N VAL A 512 -5.31 -4.20 -24.39
CA VAL A 512 -5.60 -2.85 -24.87
C VAL A 512 -4.29 -2.07 -24.88
N TRP A 513 -3.70 -1.93 -26.06
CA TRP A 513 -2.50 -1.11 -26.28
C TRP A 513 -2.93 0.32 -26.60
N GLN A 514 -2.40 1.29 -25.86
CA GLN A 514 -2.72 2.71 -26.01
C GLN A 514 -1.51 3.50 -26.53
N GLY A 515 -1.63 4.00 -27.75
CA GLY A 515 -0.59 4.80 -28.39
C GLY A 515 -0.27 6.10 -27.64
N ALA A 516 0.99 6.54 -27.71
CA ALA A 516 1.47 7.71 -26.98
C ALA A 516 0.79 9.02 -27.41
N LYS A 517 0.34 9.12 -28.67
CA LYS A 517 -0.32 10.28 -29.27
C LYS A 517 -1.84 10.12 -29.42
N ALA A 518 -2.42 8.99 -28.97
CA ALA A 518 -3.84 8.72 -29.10
C ALA A 518 -4.70 9.64 -28.22
N SER A 519 -5.83 10.10 -28.75
CA SER A 519 -6.71 11.01 -28.03
C SER A 519 -7.34 10.34 -26.80
N ALA A 520 -7.71 11.13 -25.79
CA ALA A 520 -8.35 10.60 -24.59
C ALA A 520 -9.65 9.82 -24.90
N ALA A 521 -10.44 10.29 -25.86
CA ALA A 521 -11.65 9.60 -26.31
C ALA A 521 -11.36 8.22 -26.94
N VAL A 522 -10.32 8.13 -27.78
CA VAL A 522 -9.85 6.87 -28.37
C VAL A 522 -9.39 5.89 -27.27
N LYS A 523 -8.56 6.36 -26.33
CA LYS A 523 -8.05 5.54 -25.21
C LYS A 523 -9.16 5.03 -24.30
N VAL A 524 -10.15 5.87 -23.97
CA VAL A 524 -11.32 5.49 -23.17
C VAL A 524 -12.16 4.46 -23.91
N ARG A 525 -12.53 4.73 -25.18
CA ARG A 525 -13.43 3.83 -25.93
C ARG A 525 -12.82 2.44 -26.16
N ALA A 526 -11.53 2.38 -26.49
CA ALA A 526 -10.81 1.11 -26.64
C ALA A 526 -10.77 0.30 -25.33
N PHE A 527 -10.66 0.98 -24.18
CA PHE A 527 -10.69 0.33 -22.87
C PHE A 527 -12.10 -0.16 -22.48
N GLU A 528 -13.16 0.61 -22.77
CA GLU A 528 -14.56 0.22 -22.51
C GLU A 528 -14.97 -1.01 -23.31
N ASP A 529 -14.74 -1.01 -24.63
CA ASP A 529 -14.98 -2.19 -25.49
C ASP A 529 -14.10 -3.37 -25.05
N ALA A 530 -12.85 -3.05 -24.69
CA ALA A 530 -11.88 -3.85 -23.94
C ALA A 530 -12.48 -4.72 -22.83
N LEU A 531 -12.99 -3.99 -21.85
CA LEU A 531 -13.52 -4.50 -20.61
C LEU A 531 -14.81 -5.28 -20.83
N ALA A 532 -15.70 -4.82 -21.72
CA ALA A 532 -16.90 -5.55 -22.09
C ALA A 532 -16.55 -6.94 -22.68
N LEU A 533 -15.60 -6.99 -23.62
CA LEU A 533 -15.15 -8.23 -24.24
C LEU A 533 -14.47 -9.17 -23.24
N ALA A 534 -13.66 -8.63 -22.32
CA ALA A 534 -13.00 -9.42 -21.29
C ALA A 534 -13.99 -10.00 -20.26
N VAL A 535 -15.07 -9.27 -19.95
CA VAL A 535 -16.18 -9.78 -19.11
C VAL A 535 -16.97 -10.86 -19.85
N GLU A 536 -17.30 -10.66 -21.12
CA GLU A 536 -18.04 -11.64 -21.94
C GLU A 536 -17.28 -12.97 -22.09
N GLN A 537 -15.96 -12.90 -22.30
CA GLN A 537 -15.10 -14.07 -22.51
C GLN A 537 -14.51 -14.65 -21.22
N ASN A 538 -14.82 -14.07 -20.04
CA ASN A 538 -14.16 -14.35 -18.76
C ASN A 538 -12.62 -14.28 -18.84
N ALA A 539 -12.10 -13.36 -19.65
CA ALA A 539 -10.69 -13.23 -20.00
C ALA A 539 -9.95 -12.24 -19.09
N LEU A 540 -8.62 -12.36 -19.07
CA LEU A 540 -7.73 -11.34 -18.53
C LEU A 540 -7.80 -10.07 -19.39
N LEU A 541 -7.87 -8.88 -18.80
CA LEU A 541 -7.76 -7.60 -19.53
C LEU A 541 -6.41 -6.97 -19.23
N VAL A 542 -5.58 -6.71 -20.24
CA VAL A 542 -4.26 -6.10 -20.06
C VAL A 542 -4.19 -4.71 -20.70
N ARG A 543 -4.36 -3.72 -19.82
CA ARG A 543 -3.97 -2.30 -19.90
C ARG A 543 -2.50 -2.06 -20.26
N THR A 544 -2.11 -1.65 -21.47
CA THR A 544 -0.73 -1.13 -21.68
C THR A 544 -0.65 0.14 -22.54
N THR A 545 0.49 0.82 -22.46
CA THR A 545 0.87 2.03 -23.23
C THR A 545 2.12 1.78 -24.07
N GLN A 546 2.22 2.52 -25.17
CA GLN A 546 3.41 2.52 -26.04
C GLN A 546 4.70 2.76 -25.26
N GLY A 547 5.67 1.84 -25.37
CA GLY A 547 6.97 1.90 -24.68
C GLY A 547 6.97 1.36 -23.23
N HIS A 548 5.81 0.93 -22.72
CA HIS A 548 5.61 0.38 -21.37
C HIS A 548 4.96 -1.01 -21.40
N GLU A 549 5.12 -1.73 -22.51
CA GLU A 549 4.48 -3.03 -22.71
C GLU A 549 5.05 -4.14 -21.80
N PRO A 550 4.22 -5.10 -21.37
CA PRO A 550 4.67 -6.23 -20.58
C PRO A 550 5.41 -7.25 -21.45
N ARG A 551 6.29 -8.02 -20.84
CA ARG A 551 7.19 -8.97 -21.51
C ARG A 551 6.47 -9.97 -22.43
N HIS A 552 5.28 -10.43 -22.07
CA HIS A 552 4.45 -11.30 -22.93
C HIS A 552 3.94 -10.59 -24.18
N PHE A 553 3.65 -9.29 -24.11
CA PHE A 553 3.17 -8.52 -25.25
C PHE A 553 4.23 -8.45 -26.36
N TYR A 554 5.52 -8.36 -26.03
CA TYR A 554 6.57 -8.44 -27.07
C TYR A 554 6.61 -9.83 -27.73
N LYS A 555 6.45 -10.91 -26.94
CA LYS A 555 6.54 -12.30 -27.43
C LYS A 555 5.42 -12.72 -28.37
N ILE A 556 4.18 -12.25 -28.18
CA ILE A 556 3.06 -12.61 -29.09
C ILE A 556 3.21 -12.06 -30.52
N PHE A 557 4.10 -11.09 -30.74
CA PHE A 557 4.48 -10.63 -32.09
C PHE A 557 5.69 -11.37 -32.66
N LYS A 558 6.25 -12.37 -31.95
CA LYS A 558 7.32 -13.27 -32.45
C LYS A 558 8.51 -12.51 -33.06
N GLY A 559 8.96 -11.46 -32.39
CA GLY A 559 10.06 -10.62 -32.87
C GLY A 559 9.71 -9.65 -34.00
N LYS A 560 8.43 -9.44 -34.34
CA LYS A 560 8.02 -8.54 -35.43
C LYS A 560 7.46 -7.19 -34.97
N LEU A 561 7.15 -6.99 -33.68
CA LEU A 561 6.56 -5.74 -33.18
C LEU A 561 7.35 -4.49 -33.62
N LEU A 562 6.64 -3.57 -34.27
CA LEU A 562 7.06 -2.22 -34.56
C LEU A 562 6.00 -1.24 -34.03
N ALA A 563 6.38 -0.40 -33.07
CA ALA A 563 5.51 0.63 -32.50
C ALA A 563 6.01 2.01 -32.96
N SER A 564 5.21 2.71 -33.78
CA SER A 564 5.57 3.98 -34.44
C SER A 564 4.58 5.07 -34.01
N TYR A 565 4.99 6.32 -33.82
CA TYR A 565 4.05 7.42 -33.55
C TYR A 565 3.18 7.75 -34.78
N THR A 566 3.75 7.64 -35.97
CA THR A 566 3.13 7.96 -37.27
C THR A 566 3.29 6.83 -38.29
N ALA A 567 2.47 6.82 -39.35
CA ALA A 567 2.51 5.76 -40.36
C ALA A 567 3.69 5.92 -41.36
N LEU A 568 4.14 7.14 -41.61
CA LEU A 568 5.23 7.48 -42.52
C LEU A 568 6.06 8.65 -41.94
N PRO A 569 7.36 8.76 -42.29
CA PRO A 569 8.24 9.83 -41.81
C PRO A 569 7.89 11.18 -42.45
N VAL A 570 7.17 12.02 -41.71
CA VAL A 570 6.97 13.46 -42.02
C VAL A 570 8.02 14.36 -41.36
N THR A 571 8.72 13.80 -40.38
CA THR A 571 9.85 14.37 -39.63
C THR A 571 10.83 13.23 -39.35
N ALA A 572 11.99 13.53 -38.77
CA ALA A 572 12.86 12.49 -38.21
C ALA A 572 12.08 11.56 -37.27
N GLN A 573 12.24 10.24 -37.44
CA GLN A 573 11.72 9.22 -36.52
C GLN A 573 12.89 8.40 -35.97
N LEU A 574 13.02 8.34 -34.65
CA LEU A 574 14.07 7.57 -33.98
C LEU A 574 13.45 6.33 -33.33
N PHE A 575 13.88 5.15 -33.76
CA PHE A 575 13.47 3.87 -33.18
C PHE A 575 14.56 3.32 -32.30
N ARG A 576 14.20 2.89 -31.09
CA ARG A 576 15.05 2.09 -30.20
C ARG A 576 14.77 0.61 -30.46
N ILE A 577 15.80 -0.17 -30.72
CA ILE A 577 15.74 -1.62 -30.94
C ILE A 577 16.22 -2.32 -29.67
N ARG A 578 15.40 -3.20 -29.11
CA ARG A 578 15.76 -4.01 -27.93
C ARG A 578 15.27 -5.44 -28.04
N GLY A 579 16.10 -6.36 -27.56
CA GLY A 579 15.77 -7.77 -27.44
C GLY A 579 16.94 -8.61 -26.94
N THR A 580 16.63 -9.82 -26.49
CA THR A 580 17.63 -10.82 -26.08
C THR A 580 17.60 -12.08 -26.94
N VAL A 581 16.49 -12.35 -27.63
CA VAL A 581 16.31 -13.48 -28.54
C VAL A 581 15.33 -13.13 -29.68
N GLU A 582 15.30 -13.93 -30.74
CA GLU A 582 14.41 -13.73 -31.90
C GLU A 582 12.93 -13.52 -31.51
N SER A 583 12.42 -14.23 -30.50
CA SER A 583 11.01 -14.06 -30.10
C SER A 583 10.65 -12.71 -29.44
N ASP A 584 11.62 -11.95 -28.92
CA ASP A 584 11.36 -10.75 -28.09
C ASP A 584 11.91 -9.44 -28.66
N ILE A 585 12.64 -9.50 -29.78
CA ILE A 585 13.20 -8.33 -30.47
C ILE A 585 12.08 -7.42 -31.00
N HIS A 586 12.10 -6.16 -30.58
CA HIS A 586 11.10 -5.16 -30.94
C HIS A 586 11.76 -3.83 -31.28
N ALA A 587 11.05 -3.01 -32.06
CA ALA A 587 11.42 -1.63 -32.34
C ALA A 587 10.31 -0.69 -31.87
N SER A 588 10.67 0.35 -31.14
CA SER A 588 9.73 1.34 -30.60
C SER A 588 10.23 2.75 -30.86
N GLU A 589 9.38 3.59 -31.44
CA GLU A 589 9.69 5.00 -31.66
C GLU A 589 9.79 5.73 -30.31
N VAL A 590 10.90 6.44 -30.17
CA VAL A 590 11.24 7.34 -29.09
C VAL A 590 11.32 8.78 -29.66
N PRO A 591 11.32 9.84 -28.83
CA PRO A 591 11.53 11.18 -29.34
C PRO A 591 12.82 11.27 -30.17
N ALA A 592 12.75 11.84 -31.38
CA ALA A 592 13.92 12.14 -32.21
C ALA A 592 14.70 13.32 -31.60
N ASP A 593 15.48 12.98 -30.58
CA ASP A 593 16.30 13.87 -29.77
C ASP A 593 17.50 13.07 -29.27
N SER A 594 18.68 13.69 -29.19
CA SER A 594 19.90 12.98 -28.79
C SER A 594 19.80 12.39 -27.38
N SER A 595 19.04 13.00 -26.46
CA SER A 595 18.82 12.47 -25.11
C SER A 595 18.05 11.13 -25.06
N SER A 596 17.41 10.71 -26.15
CA SER A 596 16.77 9.40 -26.28
C SER A 596 17.75 8.24 -26.54
N LEU A 597 18.99 8.53 -26.95
CA LEU A 597 20.00 7.52 -27.23
C LEU A 597 20.50 6.85 -25.94
N ALA A 598 20.96 5.60 -26.07
CA ALA A 598 21.55 4.85 -24.97
C ALA A 598 22.62 3.90 -25.51
N SER A 599 23.86 4.00 -25.02
CA SER A 599 25.00 3.19 -25.47
C SER A 599 24.76 1.68 -25.34
N GLY A 600 23.84 1.25 -24.46
CA GLY A 600 23.47 -0.15 -24.28
C GLY A 600 22.63 -0.77 -25.40
N ASP A 601 22.08 0.00 -26.34
CA ASP A 601 21.10 -0.48 -27.34
C ASP A 601 21.40 0.01 -28.78
N ALA A 602 20.78 -0.64 -29.77
CA ALA A 602 20.84 -0.22 -31.17
C ALA A 602 19.66 0.70 -31.52
N PHE A 603 19.86 1.64 -32.43
CA PHE A 603 18.84 2.60 -32.86
C PHE A 603 18.77 2.70 -34.39
N ALA A 604 17.60 3.08 -34.91
CA ALA A 604 17.41 3.43 -36.31
C ALA A 604 16.80 4.82 -36.42
N LEU A 605 17.53 5.77 -37.00
CA LEU A 605 17.07 7.13 -37.27
C LEU A 605 16.67 7.28 -38.74
N VAL A 606 15.38 7.43 -38.98
CA VAL A 606 14.80 7.65 -40.31
C VAL A 606 14.79 9.16 -40.56
N SER A 607 15.70 9.67 -41.38
CA SER A 607 15.82 11.10 -41.70
C SER A 607 14.99 11.46 -42.92
N ALA A 608 13.99 12.31 -42.71
CA ALA A 608 13.20 12.88 -43.80
C ALA A 608 13.97 13.95 -44.59
N LYS A 609 15.02 14.57 -44.02
CA LYS A 609 15.83 15.60 -44.69
C LYS A 609 16.87 15.01 -45.64
N SER A 610 17.65 14.02 -45.20
CA SER A 610 18.70 13.40 -46.03
C SER A 610 18.20 12.20 -46.85
N HIS A 611 16.97 11.73 -46.58
CA HIS A 611 16.39 10.52 -47.18
C HIS A 611 17.24 9.27 -46.91
N LYS A 612 17.78 9.19 -45.68
CA LYS A 612 18.58 8.08 -45.17
C LYS A 612 17.92 7.40 -43.97
N ILE A 613 18.28 6.15 -43.74
CA ILE A 613 18.11 5.47 -42.46
C ILE A 613 19.48 5.23 -41.84
N TYR A 614 19.80 5.95 -40.76
CA TYR A 614 21.02 5.71 -39.99
C TYR A 614 20.77 4.57 -38.99
N ILE A 615 21.55 3.49 -39.06
CA ILE A 615 21.55 2.43 -38.04
C ILE A 615 22.70 2.73 -37.07
N TRP A 616 22.35 3.25 -35.90
CA TRP A 616 23.30 3.63 -34.86
C TRP A 616 23.57 2.46 -33.91
N HIS A 617 24.82 2.08 -33.80
CA HIS A 617 25.31 1.01 -32.96
C HIS A 617 25.88 1.57 -31.64
N GLY A 618 25.10 1.48 -30.56
CA GLY A 618 25.61 1.73 -29.22
C GLY A 618 26.79 0.81 -28.86
N LEU A 619 27.72 1.32 -28.05
CA LEU A 619 28.94 0.62 -27.65
C LEU A 619 28.66 -0.70 -26.91
N GLY A 620 27.62 -0.73 -26.08
CA GLY A 620 27.14 -1.90 -25.34
C GLY A 620 26.00 -2.68 -26.01
N ALA A 621 25.52 -2.23 -27.16
CA ALA A 621 24.46 -2.92 -27.90
C ALA A 621 24.92 -4.30 -28.38
N SER A 622 24.07 -5.32 -28.24
CA SER A 622 24.44 -6.68 -28.61
C SER A 622 24.53 -6.84 -30.14
N ASN A 623 25.39 -7.73 -30.62
CA ASN A 623 25.48 -8.05 -32.06
C ASN A 623 24.13 -8.51 -32.64
N PHE A 624 23.30 -9.17 -31.82
CA PHE A 624 21.95 -9.58 -32.17
C PHE A 624 21.04 -8.37 -32.46
N GLU A 625 21.05 -7.35 -31.59
CA GLU A 625 20.26 -6.12 -31.79
C GLU A 625 20.77 -5.30 -32.97
N LYS A 626 22.10 -5.21 -33.16
CA LYS A 626 22.72 -4.53 -34.30
C LYS A 626 22.28 -5.15 -35.63
N GLN A 627 22.34 -6.47 -35.74
CA GLN A 627 21.87 -7.21 -36.92
C GLN A 627 20.36 -7.04 -37.12
N ALA A 628 19.56 -7.20 -36.06
CA ALA A 628 18.11 -7.09 -36.15
C ALA A 628 17.62 -5.67 -36.51
N ALA A 629 18.35 -4.62 -36.13
CA ALA A 629 18.09 -3.26 -36.56
C ALA A 629 18.29 -3.11 -38.09
N GLN A 630 19.42 -3.61 -38.62
CA GLN A 630 19.69 -3.57 -40.06
C GLN A 630 18.63 -4.37 -40.84
N GLU A 631 18.34 -5.61 -40.44
CA GLU A 631 17.36 -6.47 -41.12
C GLU A 631 15.93 -5.91 -41.09
N ARG A 632 15.51 -5.32 -39.97
CA ARG A 632 14.17 -4.74 -39.82
C ARG A 632 13.98 -3.48 -40.66
N PHE A 633 15.00 -2.62 -40.71
CA PHE A 633 14.89 -1.33 -41.40
C PHE A 633 15.33 -1.37 -42.87
N ALA A 634 15.92 -2.49 -43.34
CA ALA A 634 16.30 -2.75 -44.73
C ALA A 634 15.22 -2.43 -45.79
N HIS A 635 13.94 -2.56 -45.42
CA HIS A 635 12.79 -2.31 -46.30
C HIS A 635 11.72 -1.46 -45.59
N TYR A 636 12.12 -0.62 -44.63
CA TYR A 636 11.17 0.22 -43.89
C TYR A 636 10.76 1.48 -44.66
N TRP A 637 11.70 2.05 -45.41
CA TRP A 637 11.43 3.13 -46.37
C TRP A 637 12.08 2.73 -47.70
N ASP A 638 11.24 2.36 -48.68
CA ASP A 638 11.69 2.06 -50.03
C ASP A 638 12.52 3.23 -50.61
N ASP A 639 13.56 2.88 -51.36
CA ASP A 639 14.55 3.77 -52.00
C ASP A 639 15.46 4.61 -51.06
N ALA A 640 15.30 4.55 -49.73
CA ALA A 640 16.18 5.25 -48.79
C ALA A 640 17.58 4.60 -48.66
N GLU A 641 18.64 5.41 -48.57
CA GLU A 641 20.01 4.92 -48.33
C GLU A 641 20.19 4.53 -46.86
N ILE A 642 20.79 3.36 -46.59
CA ILE A 642 21.04 2.86 -45.24
C ILE A 642 22.51 3.04 -44.88
N GLU A 643 22.77 3.78 -43.81
CA GLU A 643 24.11 4.09 -43.33
C GLU A 643 24.30 3.54 -41.92
N VAL A 644 25.28 2.66 -41.73
CA VAL A 644 25.60 2.09 -40.42
C VAL A 644 26.67 2.94 -39.75
N ILE A 645 26.39 3.43 -38.54
CA ILE A 645 27.28 4.30 -37.77
C ILE A 645 27.51 3.71 -36.37
N ASP A 646 28.76 3.70 -35.92
CA ASP A 646 29.13 3.28 -34.57
C ASP A 646 29.18 4.48 -33.62
N GLU A 647 28.88 4.27 -32.34
CA GLU A 647 28.93 5.31 -31.31
C GLU A 647 30.30 6.01 -31.25
N GLY A 648 30.30 7.34 -31.36
CA GLY A 648 31.50 8.19 -31.45
C GLY A 648 32.02 8.41 -32.88
N ALA A 649 31.33 7.91 -33.90
CA ALA A 649 31.62 8.13 -35.33
C ALA A 649 30.44 8.76 -36.09
N GLU A 650 29.53 9.44 -35.39
CA GLU A 650 28.31 10.03 -35.95
C GLU A 650 28.61 11.27 -36.83
N PRO A 651 28.01 11.40 -38.02
CA PRO A 651 28.15 12.58 -38.87
C PRO A 651 27.31 13.77 -38.34
N ASP A 652 27.70 15.00 -38.68
CA ASP A 652 26.96 16.22 -38.30
C ASP A 652 25.46 16.16 -38.71
N GLU A 653 25.16 15.59 -39.88
CA GLU A 653 23.79 15.40 -40.39
C GLU A 653 22.91 14.50 -39.49
N PHE A 654 23.50 13.55 -38.76
CA PHE A 654 22.79 12.71 -37.79
C PHE A 654 22.38 13.54 -36.57
N TRP A 655 23.27 14.39 -36.07
CA TRP A 655 22.99 15.28 -34.94
C TRP A 655 21.98 16.39 -35.31
N ASP A 656 22.01 16.91 -36.53
CA ASP A 656 21.06 17.92 -37.04
C ASP A 656 19.59 17.43 -37.10
N GLU A 657 19.36 16.10 -37.09
CA GLU A 657 18.03 15.48 -36.97
C GLU A 657 17.64 15.14 -35.52
N LEU A 658 18.57 15.23 -34.57
CA LEU A 658 18.41 14.89 -33.15
C LEU A 658 18.55 16.11 -32.21
N ASN A 659 18.32 17.32 -32.74
CA ASN A 659 18.47 18.61 -32.04
C ASN A 659 19.90 18.94 -31.57
N GLY A 660 20.92 18.35 -32.19
CA GLY A 660 22.34 18.53 -31.90
C GLY A 660 22.93 17.45 -30.98
N GLU A 661 24.26 17.45 -30.85
CA GLU A 661 24.98 16.57 -29.91
C GLU A 661 24.62 16.94 -28.46
N GLY A 662 23.78 16.13 -27.83
CA GLY A 662 23.32 16.29 -26.46
C GLY A 662 23.89 15.24 -25.50
N GLN A 663 23.56 15.37 -24.21
CA GLN A 663 23.87 14.35 -23.22
C GLN A 663 22.83 13.23 -23.29
N TYR A 664 23.31 11.99 -23.43
CA TYR A 664 22.51 10.78 -23.50
C TYR A 664 23.09 9.70 -22.58
N ASN A 665 22.37 8.58 -22.41
CA ASN A 665 22.80 7.58 -21.43
C ASN A 665 24.01 6.76 -21.94
N ARG A 666 25.21 7.13 -21.46
CA ARG A 666 26.47 6.40 -21.67
C ARG A 666 26.80 5.37 -20.59
N SER A 667 25.91 5.16 -19.62
CA SER A 667 26.04 4.06 -18.68
C SER A 667 25.78 2.73 -19.38
N LEU A 668 26.68 1.76 -19.16
CA LEU A 668 26.44 0.35 -19.50
C LEU A 668 25.73 -0.42 -18.37
N VAL A 669 25.33 0.28 -17.30
CA VAL A 669 24.52 -0.25 -16.19
C VAL A 669 23.15 0.41 -16.26
N ASP A 670 22.09 -0.39 -16.19
CA ASP A 670 20.72 0.10 -16.25
C ASP A 670 20.33 0.88 -14.97
N ASP A 671 20.17 2.20 -15.10
CA ASP A 671 19.68 3.11 -14.06
C ASP A 671 18.16 3.01 -13.81
N SER A 672 17.50 1.96 -14.33
CA SER A 672 16.06 1.80 -14.18
C SER A 672 15.60 1.63 -12.72
N ALA A 673 14.34 2.01 -12.48
CA ALA A 673 13.72 1.95 -11.16
C ALA A 673 13.89 0.55 -10.51
N PRO A 674 14.15 0.49 -9.19
CA PRO A 674 14.21 -0.77 -8.47
C PRO A 674 12.89 -1.51 -8.59
N LEU A 675 12.93 -2.84 -8.51
CA LEU A 675 11.70 -3.62 -8.42
C LEU A 675 11.01 -3.30 -7.09
N LEU A 676 9.68 -3.26 -7.08
CA LEU A 676 8.92 -3.04 -5.85
C LEU A 676 8.45 -4.39 -5.29
N GLU A 677 8.36 -4.48 -3.96
CA GLU A 677 7.73 -5.65 -3.34
C GLU A 677 6.21 -5.61 -3.60
N PRO A 678 5.58 -6.75 -3.95
CA PRO A 678 4.15 -6.82 -4.14
C PRO A 678 3.36 -6.38 -2.89
N ARG A 679 2.36 -5.50 -3.09
CA ARG A 679 1.50 -4.95 -2.04
C ARG A 679 0.03 -5.04 -2.46
N LEU A 680 -0.80 -5.66 -1.63
CA LEU A 680 -2.23 -5.79 -1.88
C LEU A 680 -2.99 -4.64 -1.21
N PHE A 681 -4.08 -4.20 -1.82
CA PHE A 681 -4.96 -3.13 -1.39
C PHE A 681 -6.41 -3.53 -1.66
N HIS A 682 -7.32 -3.03 -0.84
CA HIS A 682 -8.76 -3.12 -1.05
C HIS A 682 -9.26 -1.87 -1.75
N CYS A 683 -10.02 -2.02 -2.84
CA CYS A 683 -10.63 -0.93 -3.58
C CYS A 683 -12.15 -0.94 -3.40
N ARG A 684 -12.72 0.18 -2.93
CA ARG A 684 -14.17 0.31 -2.72
C ARG A 684 -14.71 1.60 -3.31
N LEU A 685 -15.93 1.55 -3.85
CA LEU A 685 -16.68 2.77 -4.15
C LEU A 685 -17.42 3.25 -2.89
N THR A 686 -17.30 4.55 -2.60
CA THR A 686 -18.16 5.23 -1.61
C THR A 686 -19.57 5.41 -2.19
N ARG A 687 -20.59 5.63 -1.34
CA ARG A 687 -21.96 5.97 -1.79
C ARG A 687 -22.04 7.22 -2.69
N ALA A 688 -20.99 8.03 -2.73
CA ALA A 688 -20.83 9.18 -3.62
C ALA A 688 -20.08 8.86 -4.94
N GLY A 689 -19.90 7.58 -5.29
CA GLY A 689 -19.24 7.13 -6.52
C GLY A 689 -17.72 7.35 -6.57
N ARG A 690 -17.08 7.70 -5.44
CA ARG A 690 -15.62 7.94 -5.38
C ARG A 690 -14.89 6.68 -4.92
N ALA A 691 -13.83 6.30 -5.63
CA ALA A 691 -12.94 5.23 -5.23
C ALA A 691 -12.12 5.60 -3.98
N LYS A 692 -12.09 4.68 -3.01
CA LYS A 692 -11.14 4.63 -1.88
C LYS A 692 -10.26 3.39 -2.03
N VAL A 693 -9.01 3.47 -1.61
CA VAL A 693 -8.00 2.39 -1.69
C VAL A 693 -7.32 2.27 -0.33
N GLU A 694 -7.30 1.07 0.25
CA GLU A 694 -6.83 0.80 1.63
C GLU A 694 -5.87 -0.40 1.65
N GLU A 695 -4.64 -0.24 2.16
CA GLU A 695 -3.59 -1.27 2.10
C GLU A 695 -3.91 -2.53 2.92
N VAL A 696 -3.45 -3.69 2.44
CA VAL A 696 -3.44 -5.00 3.10
C VAL A 696 -2.01 -5.30 3.54
N ALA A 697 -1.72 -5.12 4.82
CA ALA A 697 -0.45 -5.55 5.41
C ALA A 697 -0.42 -7.08 5.55
N GLN A 698 0.73 -7.70 5.26
CA GLN A 698 0.97 -9.15 5.45
C GLN A 698 -0.13 -10.05 4.84
N TYR A 699 -0.49 -9.78 3.59
CA TYR A 699 -1.62 -10.43 2.91
C TYR A 699 -1.35 -11.91 2.54
N ASP A 700 -2.41 -12.71 2.66
CA ASP A 700 -2.51 -14.08 2.14
C ASP A 700 -3.68 -14.21 1.15
N GLN A 701 -3.89 -15.40 0.56
CA GLN A 701 -5.03 -15.63 -0.35
C GLN A 701 -6.39 -15.38 0.31
N GLU A 702 -6.48 -15.57 1.64
CA GLU A 702 -7.70 -15.33 2.41
C GLU A 702 -8.13 -13.86 2.48
N ASP A 703 -7.21 -12.92 2.22
CA ASP A 703 -7.49 -11.47 2.25
C ASP A 703 -8.10 -10.95 0.92
N LEU A 704 -8.28 -11.81 -0.09
CA LEU A 704 -9.02 -11.49 -1.32
C LEU A 704 -10.53 -11.50 -1.07
N ASP A 705 -11.12 -10.32 -0.84
CA ASP A 705 -12.55 -10.14 -0.58
C ASP A 705 -13.40 -10.44 -1.82
N THR A 706 -14.13 -11.57 -1.79
CA THR A 706 -14.99 -12.03 -2.88
C THR A 706 -16.08 -11.03 -3.28
N ASP A 707 -16.43 -10.09 -2.42
CA ASP A 707 -17.55 -9.16 -2.60
C ASP A 707 -17.13 -7.77 -3.11
N ASP A 708 -15.83 -7.52 -3.31
CA ASP A 708 -15.27 -6.21 -3.72
C ASP A 708 -14.14 -6.38 -4.78
N VAL A 709 -13.48 -5.28 -5.17
CA VAL A 709 -12.28 -5.28 -6.05
C VAL A 709 -11.02 -5.15 -5.20
N MET A 710 -10.01 -5.96 -5.49
CA MET A 710 -8.69 -5.91 -4.86
C MET A 710 -7.65 -5.39 -5.86
N LEU A 711 -6.69 -4.59 -5.41
CA LEU A 711 -5.57 -4.08 -6.21
C LEU A 711 -4.27 -4.65 -5.67
N LEU A 712 -3.52 -5.38 -6.48
CA LEU A 712 -2.18 -5.88 -6.16
C LEU A 712 -1.16 -5.10 -7.00
N ASP A 713 -0.42 -4.20 -6.35
CA ASP A 713 0.69 -3.47 -6.95
C ASP A 713 1.94 -4.35 -6.92
N ALA A 714 2.45 -4.76 -8.08
CA ALA A 714 3.69 -5.53 -8.25
C ALA A 714 4.80 -4.70 -8.94
N GLY A 715 4.72 -3.36 -8.87
CA GLY A 715 5.67 -2.44 -9.47
C GLY A 715 5.20 -1.90 -10.82
N ASP A 716 5.85 -2.29 -11.91
CA ASP A 716 5.44 -1.82 -13.25
C ASP A 716 4.19 -2.55 -13.79
N GLU A 717 3.64 -3.47 -12.99
CA GLU A 717 2.40 -4.21 -13.19
C GLU A 717 1.48 -4.01 -11.98
N ILE A 718 0.22 -3.61 -12.21
CA ILE A 718 -0.80 -3.49 -11.17
C ILE A 718 -1.99 -4.37 -11.56
N TYR A 719 -2.30 -5.37 -10.75
CA TYR A 719 -3.42 -6.28 -10.96
C TYR A 719 -4.67 -5.77 -10.23
N LEU A 720 -5.80 -5.75 -10.93
CA LEU A 720 -7.12 -5.44 -10.40
C LEU A 720 -7.91 -6.75 -10.38
N TRP A 721 -7.87 -7.44 -9.25
CA TRP A 721 -8.58 -8.69 -9.02
C TRP A 721 -10.05 -8.39 -8.65
N VAL A 722 -10.98 -9.03 -9.34
CA VAL A 722 -12.42 -8.78 -9.26
C VAL A 722 -13.10 -10.02 -8.67
N GLY A 723 -13.59 -9.89 -7.43
CA GLY A 723 -14.30 -10.96 -6.75
C GLY A 723 -15.62 -11.34 -7.44
N SER A 724 -16.07 -12.58 -7.25
CA SER A 724 -17.28 -13.10 -7.89
C SER A 724 -18.58 -12.39 -7.46
N GLY A 725 -18.56 -11.72 -6.30
CA GLY A 725 -19.65 -10.88 -5.78
C GLY A 725 -19.47 -9.38 -6.02
N ALA A 726 -18.35 -8.94 -6.60
CA ALA A 726 -18.08 -7.53 -6.88
C ALA A 726 -19.10 -6.96 -7.88
N THR A 727 -19.55 -5.72 -7.66
CA THR A 727 -20.62 -5.16 -8.49
C THR A 727 -20.16 -4.82 -9.91
N ALA A 728 -21.10 -4.82 -10.86
CA ALA A 728 -20.83 -4.38 -12.24
C ALA A 728 -20.35 -2.92 -12.30
N GLU A 729 -20.80 -2.07 -11.36
CA GLU A 729 -20.33 -0.69 -11.22
C GLU A 729 -18.86 -0.65 -10.80
N GLU A 730 -18.46 -1.39 -9.76
CA GLU A 730 -17.07 -1.47 -9.30
C GLU A 730 -16.14 -2.03 -10.38
N ASN A 731 -16.57 -3.10 -11.07
CA ASN A 731 -15.84 -3.68 -12.20
C ASN A 731 -15.69 -2.67 -13.37
N SER A 732 -16.69 -1.80 -13.61
CA SER A 732 -16.56 -0.70 -14.59
C SER A 732 -15.56 0.39 -14.16
N LYS A 733 -15.24 0.46 -12.86
CA LYS A 733 -14.42 1.52 -12.24
C LYS A 733 -12.98 1.13 -11.93
N ILE A 734 -12.53 -0.07 -12.31
CA ILE A 734 -11.16 -0.56 -12.05
C ILE A 734 -10.06 0.42 -12.51
N LEU A 735 -10.23 1.11 -13.64
CA LEU A 735 -9.24 2.07 -14.14
C LEU A 735 -9.25 3.39 -13.35
N ASP A 736 -10.40 3.80 -12.83
CA ASP A 736 -10.50 4.98 -11.95
C ASP A 736 -9.95 4.68 -10.55
N MET A 737 -10.12 3.44 -10.06
CA MET A 737 -9.46 2.94 -8.84
C MET A 737 -7.93 2.93 -9.01
N ALA A 738 -7.41 2.38 -10.11
CA ALA A 738 -5.97 2.37 -10.41
C ALA A 738 -5.37 3.79 -10.51
N LYS A 739 -6.04 4.72 -11.23
CA LYS A 739 -5.62 6.14 -11.29
C LYS A 739 -5.63 6.79 -9.90
N ARG A 740 -6.62 6.48 -9.05
CA ARG A 740 -6.71 7.01 -7.69
C ARG A 740 -5.58 6.50 -6.81
N TYR A 741 -5.26 5.20 -6.90
CA TYR A 741 -4.12 4.60 -6.21
C TYR A 741 -2.80 5.27 -6.61
N ILE A 742 -2.46 5.26 -7.90
CA ILE A 742 -1.18 5.80 -8.40
C ILE A 742 -1.00 7.29 -8.04
N LYS A 743 -2.09 8.08 -8.02
CA LYS A 743 -2.03 9.50 -7.61
C LYS A 743 -1.67 9.71 -6.13
N LEU A 744 -1.96 8.73 -5.26
CA LEU A 744 -1.63 8.76 -3.83
C LEU A 744 -0.26 8.11 -3.55
N GLU A 745 0.16 7.20 -4.43
CA GLU A 745 1.40 6.46 -4.32
C GLU A 745 2.63 7.41 -4.42
N PRO A 746 3.69 7.18 -3.63
CA PRO A 746 4.81 8.10 -3.57
C PRO A 746 5.92 8.01 -4.63
N THR A 747 6.00 6.97 -5.47
CA THR A 747 7.01 6.86 -6.53
C THR A 747 6.80 7.83 -7.70
N SER A 748 7.70 7.79 -8.69
CA SER A 748 7.61 8.48 -9.98
C SER A 748 6.66 7.83 -11.00
N ARG A 749 6.01 6.70 -10.66
CA ARG A 749 5.09 5.99 -11.57
C ARG A 749 3.83 6.83 -11.86
N THR A 750 3.34 6.71 -13.09
CA THR A 750 2.07 7.28 -13.53
C THR A 750 1.18 6.18 -14.13
N ILE A 751 -0.10 6.47 -14.35
CA ILE A 751 -1.00 5.55 -15.06
C ILE A 751 -0.50 5.19 -16.45
N ASP A 752 0.29 6.04 -17.11
CA ASP A 752 0.82 5.80 -18.45
C ASP A 752 2.19 5.09 -18.47
N THR A 753 2.80 4.83 -17.31
CA THR A 753 4.08 4.09 -17.21
C THR A 753 3.94 2.66 -16.68
N VAL A 754 2.75 2.25 -16.26
CA VAL A 754 2.47 0.91 -15.68
C VAL A 754 1.45 0.15 -16.53
N SER A 755 1.60 -1.18 -16.54
CA SER A 755 0.59 -2.09 -17.08
C SER A 755 -0.50 -2.37 -16.03
N ILE A 756 -1.77 -2.34 -16.45
CA ILE A 756 -2.95 -2.59 -15.60
C ILE A 756 -3.60 -3.91 -16.01
N VAL A 757 -3.66 -4.90 -15.13
CA VAL A 757 -4.16 -6.25 -15.44
C VAL A 757 -5.44 -6.55 -14.66
N ARG A 758 -6.60 -6.62 -15.32
CA ARG A 758 -7.82 -7.16 -14.70
C ARG A 758 -7.72 -8.68 -14.60
N VAL A 759 -8.03 -9.21 -13.43
CA VAL A 759 -8.13 -10.64 -13.14
C VAL A 759 -9.51 -10.92 -12.57
N ALA A 760 -10.25 -11.89 -13.08
CA ALA A 760 -11.48 -12.35 -12.44
C ALA A 760 -11.17 -13.46 -11.42
N GLN A 761 -11.95 -13.57 -10.35
CA GLN A 761 -11.84 -14.69 -9.41
C GLN A 761 -11.93 -16.05 -10.13
N GLY A 762 -10.98 -16.94 -9.86
CA GLY A 762 -10.86 -18.24 -10.50
C GLY A 762 -10.24 -18.21 -11.91
N GLN A 763 -9.76 -17.05 -12.37
CA GLN A 763 -9.00 -16.87 -13.62
C GLN A 763 -7.60 -16.29 -13.34
N GLU A 764 -7.06 -16.51 -12.14
CA GLU A 764 -5.77 -15.96 -11.74
C GLU A 764 -4.63 -16.59 -12.56
N PRO A 765 -3.80 -15.81 -13.28
CA PRO A 765 -2.65 -16.37 -13.95
C PRO A 765 -1.60 -16.78 -12.92
N ARG A 766 -0.79 -17.79 -13.24
CA ARG A 766 0.31 -18.31 -12.38
C ARG A 766 1.23 -17.22 -11.81
N VAL A 767 1.46 -16.12 -12.53
CA VAL A 767 2.20 -14.95 -12.04
C VAL A 767 1.53 -14.26 -10.84
N PHE A 768 0.20 -14.08 -10.89
CA PHE A 768 -0.57 -13.47 -9.81
C PHE A 768 -0.56 -14.38 -8.57
N LYS A 769 -0.85 -15.68 -8.74
CA LYS A 769 -0.83 -16.69 -7.67
C LYS A 769 0.50 -16.67 -6.89
N ARG A 770 1.63 -16.50 -7.59
CA ARG A 770 3.00 -16.46 -7.02
C ARG A 770 3.37 -15.19 -6.25
N MET A 771 2.54 -14.14 -6.27
CA MET A 771 2.77 -12.97 -5.43
C MET A 771 2.32 -13.20 -3.98
N PHE A 772 1.48 -14.21 -3.73
CA PHE A 772 1.01 -14.60 -2.40
C PHE A 772 2.02 -15.53 -1.71
N PRO A 773 2.11 -15.55 -0.37
CA PRO A 773 3.00 -16.46 0.37
C PRO A 773 2.67 -17.94 0.13
N ALA A 774 1.38 -18.25 0.05
CA ALA A 774 0.83 -19.56 -0.34
C ALA A 774 -0.43 -19.36 -1.20
N TRP A 775 -0.76 -20.36 -2.01
CA TRP A 775 -1.96 -20.37 -2.85
C TRP A 775 -2.53 -21.78 -2.94
N ASN A 776 -3.85 -21.88 -2.86
CA ASN A 776 -4.64 -23.11 -3.03
C ASN A 776 -5.77 -22.83 -4.05
N ASP A 777 -5.75 -23.55 -5.18
CA ASP A 777 -6.74 -23.36 -6.24
C ASP A 777 -8.16 -23.79 -5.84
N ASP A 778 -8.29 -24.70 -4.87
CA ASP A 778 -9.58 -25.14 -4.33
C ASP A 778 -10.06 -24.29 -3.12
N TYR A 779 -9.32 -23.23 -2.74
CA TYR A 779 -9.59 -22.44 -1.53
C TYR A 779 -11.06 -22.02 -1.43
N TRP A 780 -11.58 -21.30 -2.42
CA TRP A 780 -12.96 -20.80 -2.41
C TRP A 780 -14.03 -21.90 -2.53
N GLN A 781 -13.69 -23.07 -3.08
CA GLN A 781 -14.59 -24.23 -3.12
C GLN A 781 -14.68 -24.92 -1.75
N SER A 782 -13.60 -24.85 -0.95
CA SER A 782 -13.51 -25.44 0.39
C SER A 782 -14.06 -24.55 1.51
N LEU A 783 -14.30 -23.25 1.25
CA LEU A 783 -14.81 -22.34 2.26
C LEU A 783 -16.27 -22.69 2.62
N PRO A 784 -16.59 -22.92 3.91
CA PRO A 784 -17.97 -23.16 4.32
C PRO A 784 -18.82 -21.92 4.04
N SER A 785 -20.06 -22.14 3.58
CA SER A 785 -21.01 -21.07 3.37
C SER A 785 -21.48 -20.46 4.70
N TYR A 786 -22.14 -19.31 4.64
CA TYR A 786 -22.82 -18.73 5.79
C TYR A 786 -23.82 -19.72 6.42
N GLU A 787 -24.53 -20.50 5.59
CA GLU A 787 -25.48 -21.52 6.05
C GLU A 787 -24.79 -22.74 6.68
N ASP A 788 -23.60 -23.13 6.20
CA ASP A 788 -22.83 -24.22 6.81
C ASP A 788 -22.31 -23.82 8.20
N ILE A 789 -21.80 -22.59 8.35
CA ILE A 789 -21.36 -22.05 9.65
C ILE A 789 -22.55 -21.85 10.59
N LYS A 790 -23.68 -21.32 10.09
CA LYS A 790 -24.94 -21.20 10.84
C LYS A 790 -25.41 -22.57 11.35
N ARG A 791 -25.33 -23.62 10.51
CA ARG A 791 -25.65 -24.99 10.92
C ARG A 791 -24.69 -25.52 11.98
N GLN A 792 -23.38 -25.33 11.82
CA GLN A 792 -22.38 -25.73 12.84
C GLN A 792 -22.64 -25.07 14.20
N VAL A 793 -23.07 -23.80 14.23
CA VAL A 793 -23.44 -23.11 15.47
C VAL A 793 -24.71 -23.70 16.09
N LEU A 794 -25.73 -24.01 15.27
CA LEU A 794 -26.95 -24.67 15.75
C LEU A 794 -26.69 -26.08 16.25
N ASP A 795 -25.80 -26.84 15.60
CA ASP A 795 -25.38 -28.17 16.03
C ASP A 795 -24.61 -28.09 17.37
N ALA A 796 -23.66 -27.17 17.51
CA ALA A 796 -22.92 -26.94 18.76
C ALA A 796 -23.83 -26.53 19.92
N ASN A 797 -24.90 -25.77 19.68
CA ASN A 797 -25.91 -25.44 20.70
C ASN A 797 -26.67 -26.67 21.24
N ASN A 798 -26.66 -27.80 20.53
CA ASN A 798 -27.27 -29.06 21.00
C ASN A 798 -26.31 -29.92 21.83
N GLU A 799 -25.02 -29.56 21.89
CA GLU A 799 -23.99 -30.24 22.70
C GLU A 799 -23.75 -29.57 24.06
N VAL A 800 -24.38 -28.41 24.30
CA VAL A 800 -24.30 -27.57 25.52
C VAL A 800 -25.53 -27.73 26.42
#